data_AF-A0A384JI09-F1
#
_entry.id   AF-A0A384JI09-F1
#
_cell.length_a   1.000
_cell.length_b   1.000
_cell.length_c   1.000
_cell.angle_alpha   90.00
_cell.angle_beta   90.00
_cell.angle_gamma   90.00
#
_symmetry.space_group_name_H-M   'P 1'
#
loop_
_entity.id
_entity.type
_entity.pdbx_description
1 polymer ?
#
loop_
_entity_poly.entity_id
_entity_poly.type
_entity_poly.pdbx_seq_one_letter_code
_entity_poly.pdbx_strand_id
1 'polypeptide(L)'
;MSFLRNRTNFKNLDDVDDEDRLPGEADKNVLFQTTGATLRNAPRLVGSQIVNRKLIQERRNKARDALLAVREEGDKSKGLTLLNDLTSNPVTDMVPASAASQAVNKSKVLPPVAKEALAEVDSPSAKNQMPSRVSRWFGRAQSRPTTVADFRHFMPLQLEHPPHPQGDRSNAWFKDEYANLYIAIVNFATVFFGFQELQSEFHEPWAIRMPEEFYRYVELVAEPDTVVGGWDEILIDTSTRKYLIVGIIVKILEARVFASVLWGNTKEGEEFLHGLDRALLDSEGYSRQELRCKSIRTLMGGASLTPNFHKDCTNLTAQVLLLLMPLFNYLTLLPARPETVVPKATALYQSLHNILSSAAYLSICIRISPTIMHTVSLIPGTAYKPEEHTSIFQNSWTLSKTIVQNNWQRDGEELEAERARAEGYVLGYKNAGVGRIESNAGLRALRRLQDVQKKLADHKPPGYTHQASVKIAIWPITKRYWAGNSKPGGDMDGQSVFDVTTAGAIFYYKEKDRPVEPLLEFVAQKKKKLGRRYRRAKDLLAVLGLLSLGALAVLLYVFGGAALVAWLTSFVVAITEFLKESMARGRETASSAYQYTVREGFEKGASKAEGFAGDTYSKLTAKAKDGMKGGYDAYASGKSQAEDAIGDAASKAKSAAGVYAQVTEKVRDATESAGEKITSKAKSKARIVSERVTSKAAT
;
A
#
# COMPACT_ATOMS: atom_id res chain seq x y z
N MET A 1 -43.59 54.19 -4.79
CA MET A 1 -43.95 53.59 -6.09
C MET A 1 -42.70 52.99 -6.70
N SER A 2 -42.78 51.73 -7.15
CA SER A 2 -41.88 51.02 -8.09
C SER A 2 -40.37 50.96 -7.79
N PHE A 3 -39.96 50.01 -6.92
CA PHE A 3 -38.62 49.39 -6.96
C PHE A 3 -38.77 47.90 -7.26
N LEU A 4 -39.06 47.58 -8.52
CA LEU A 4 -38.98 46.25 -9.09
C LEU A 4 -38.25 46.37 -10.42
N ARG A 5 -37.35 45.42 -10.68
CA ARG A 5 -36.46 45.27 -11.85
C ARG A 5 -35.11 45.99 -11.74
N ASN A 6 -34.18 45.27 -11.11
CA ASN A 6 -32.86 45.04 -11.70
C ASN A 6 -32.39 43.63 -11.33
N ARG A 7 -33.06 42.63 -11.94
CA ARG A 7 -32.39 41.38 -12.30
C ARG A 7 -31.55 41.70 -13.54
N THR A 8 -30.41 42.32 -13.33
CA THR A 8 -29.40 42.39 -14.39
C THR A 8 -28.74 41.04 -14.43
N ASN A 9 -29.07 40.31 -15.49
CA ASN A 9 -28.28 39.27 -16.11
C ASN A 9 -26.80 39.34 -15.68
N PHE A 10 -26.39 38.49 -14.74
CA PHE A 10 -25.10 37.86 -14.91
C PHE A 10 -25.27 37.06 -16.20
N LYS A 11 -24.82 37.65 -17.32
CA LYS A 11 -24.31 36.83 -18.40
C LYS A 11 -23.40 35.83 -17.68
N ASN A 12 -23.66 34.55 -17.86
CA ASN A 12 -22.59 33.56 -17.84
C ASN A 12 -21.51 34.21 -18.73
N LEU A 13 -20.52 34.84 -18.11
CA LEU A 13 -19.26 35.00 -18.80
C LEU A 13 -18.93 33.55 -19.13
N ASP A 14 -18.94 33.25 -20.42
CA ASP A 14 -18.23 32.10 -20.94
C ASP A 14 -16.95 32.00 -20.12
N ASP A 15 -16.88 30.91 -19.34
CA ASP A 15 -15.74 30.62 -18.50
C ASP A 15 -14.50 30.90 -19.34
N VAL A 16 -13.57 31.64 -18.74
CA VAL A 16 -12.21 31.88 -19.25
C VAL A 16 -11.79 30.68 -20.08
N ASP A 17 -11.59 30.91 -21.38
CA ASP A 17 -11.25 29.91 -22.40
C ASP A 17 -10.77 28.60 -21.75
N ASP A 18 -11.61 27.55 -21.82
CA ASP A 18 -11.36 26.17 -21.38
C ASP A 18 -10.17 25.53 -22.14
N GLU A 19 -9.02 26.20 -22.18
CA GLU A 19 -7.70 25.63 -22.51
C GLU A 19 -7.21 24.69 -21.38
N ASP A 20 -7.88 24.69 -20.22
CA ASP A 20 -7.70 23.73 -19.13
C ASP A 20 -8.31 22.36 -19.51
N ARG A 21 -7.68 21.68 -20.48
CA ARG A 21 -7.96 20.28 -20.81
C ARG A 21 -8.05 19.43 -19.54
N LEU A 22 -9.22 18.86 -19.29
CA LEU A 22 -9.54 18.15 -18.06
C LEU A 22 -8.85 16.77 -18.01
N PRO A 23 -8.40 16.32 -16.82
CA PRO A 23 -7.98 14.93 -16.64
C PRO A 23 -9.10 13.99 -17.12
N GLY A 24 -8.79 13.06 -18.03
CA GLY A 24 -9.73 12.04 -18.50
C GLY A 24 -10.59 12.38 -19.73
N GLU A 25 -10.84 13.64 -20.09
CA GLU A 25 -11.74 13.99 -21.21
C GLU A 25 -11.05 13.86 -22.59
N ALA A 26 -9.71 13.90 -22.59
CA ALA A 26 -8.85 13.71 -23.76
C ALA A 26 -7.79 12.59 -23.58
N ASP A 27 -7.86 11.78 -22.52
CA ASP A 27 -6.92 10.67 -22.23
C ASP A 27 -7.11 9.47 -23.20
N LYS A 28 -7.13 9.74 -24.52
CA LYS A 28 -6.96 8.72 -25.56
C LYS A 28 -5.53 8.13 -25.53
N ASN A 29 -4.62 8.79 -24.82
CA ASN A 29 -3.28 8.29 -24.52
C ASN A 29 -3.36 7.34 -23.34
N VAL A 30 -3.65 6.07 -23.62
CA VAL A 30 -3.40 4.97 -22.69
C VAL A 30 -1.93 5.04 -22.27
N LEU A 31 -1.65 4.89 -20.97
CA LEU A 31 -0.29 4.86 -20.38
C LEU A 31 0.71 4.08 -21.24
N PHE A 32 0.20 3.03 -21.90
CA PHE A 32 0.81 2.34 -23.01
C PHE A 32 -0.20 2.27 -24.17
N GLN A 33 -0.05 3.06 -25.24
CA GLN A 33 -0.82 2.81 -26.47
C GLN A 33 -0.31 1.49 -27.09
N THR A 34 -0.81 0.35 -26.66
CA THR A 34 -0.42 -0.95 -27.23
C THR A 34 -1.14 -1.14 -28.57
N THR A 35 -0.43 -1.54 -29.62
CA THR A 35 -1.05 -2.07 -30.84
C THR A 35 -1.65 -3.43 -30.46
N GLY A 36 -2.96 -3.49 -30.26
CA GLY A 36 -3.65 -4.54 -29.52
C GLY A 36 -3.66 -5.96 -30.13
N ALA A 37 -2.52 -6.64 -30.26
CA ALA A 37 -2.50 -8.00 -30.81
C ALA A 37 -1.65 -9.05 -30.05
N THR A 38 -0.75 -8.71 -29.12
CA THR A 38 0.24 -9.69 -28.62
C THR A 38 0.47 -9.70 -27.11
N LEU A 39 -0.61 -9.76 -26.32
CA LEU A 39 -0.54 -10.00 -24.86
C LEU A 39 -0.84 -11.47 -24.46
N ARG A 40 -0.91 -12.42 -25.40
CA ARG A 40 -1.09 -13.85 -25.08
C ARG A 40 0.18 -14.65 -25.33
N ASN A 41 0.75 -15.15 -24.22
CA ASN A 41 1.53 -16.38 -24.08
C ASN A 41 2.19 -16.93 -25.37
N ALA A 42 3.43 -16.53 -25.63
CA ALA A 42 4.31 -17.31 -26.50
C ALA A 42 5.18 -18.25 -25.63
N PRO A 43 5.13 -19.57 -25.81
CA PRO A 43 6.05 -20.49 -25.14
C PRO A 43 7.47 -20.22 -25.67
N ARG A 44 8.33 -19.64 -24.82
CA ARG A 44 9.73 -19.34 -25.16
C ARG A 44 10.57 -20.60 -25.04
N LEU A 45 10.70 -21.35 -26.13
CA LEU A 45 11.78 -22.32 -26.33
C LEU A 45 13.03 -21.57 -26.82
N VAL A 46 14.11 -21.58 -26.04
CA VAL A 46 15.44 -21.18 -26.53
C VAL A 46 16.44 -22.25 -26.13
N GLY A 47 17.05 -22.88 -27.14
CA GLY A 47 18.16 -23.81 -26.96
C GLY A 47 19.38 -23.10 -26.37
N SER A 48 20.03 -23.74 -25.41
CA SER A 48 21.24 -23.25 -24.77
C SER A 48 22.42 -23.26 -25.76
N GLN A 49 22.99 -22.09 -26.03
CA GLN A 49 24.31 -21.95 -26.66
C GLN A 49 25.38 -21.92 -25.56
N ILE A 50 26.42 -22.75 -25.70
CA ILE A 50 27.53 -22.83 -24.73
C ILE A 50 28.61 -21.82 -25.14
N VAL A 51 28.87 -20.83 -24.28
CA VAL A 51 29.85 -19.77 -24.52
C VAL A 51 31.24 -20.17 -23.98
N ASN A 52 32.31 -19.93 -24.76
CA ASN A 52 33.68 -20.23 -24.39
C ASN A 52 34.23 -19.26 -23.32
N ARG A 53 34.35 -19.75 -22.06
CA ARG A 53 34.82 -18.95 -20.90
C ARG A 53 36.23 -18.36 -21.05
N LYS A 54 37.13 -19.02 -21.79
CA LYS A 54 38.53 -18.55 -21.95
C LYS A 54 38.59 -17.26 -22.77
N LEU A 55 37.79 -17.19 -23.83
CA LEU A 55 37.73 -16.07 -24.76
C LEU A 55 37.11 -14.81 -24.13
N ILE A 56 36.16 -15.00 -23.21
CA ILE A 56 35.60 -13.91 -22.39
C ILE A 56 36.68 -13.31 -21.48
N GLN A 57 37.49 -14.15 -20.83
CA GLN A 57 38.51 -13.69 -19.90
C GLN A 57 39.65 -12.96 -20.63
N GLU A 58 40.06 -13.41 -21.81
CA GLU A 58 41.07 -12.72 -22.64
C GLU A 58 40.59 -11.33 -23.07
N ARG A 59 39.33 -11.17 -23.49
CA ARG A 59 38.78 -9.85 -23.83
C ARG A 59 38.71 -8.91 -22.63
N ARG A 60 38.37 -9.42 -21.44
CA ARG A 60 38.39 -8.63 -20.20
C ARG A 60 39.79 -8.14 -19.86
N ASN A 61 40.81 -9.00 -20.03
CA ASN A 61 42.20 -8.61 -19.81
C ASN A 61 42.61 -7.53 -20.83
N LYS A 62 42.29 -7.70 -22.12
CA LYS A 62 42.63 -6.71 -23.15
C LYS A 62 41.92 -5.35 -22.97
N ALA A 63 40.68 -5.34 -22.48
CA ALA A 63 39.98 -4.11 -22.10
C ALA A 63 40.63 -3.42 -20.88
N ARG A 64 41.14 -4.22 -19.93
CA ARG A 64 41.89 -3.72 -18.76
C ARG A 64 43.23 -3.10 -19.17
N ASP A 65 43.93 -3.69 -20.13
CA ASP A 65 45.20 -3.16 -20.66
C ASP A 65 44.99 -1.85 -21.42
N ALA A 66 43.91 -1.74 -22.21
CA ALA A 66 43.54 -0.49 -22.89
C ALA A 66 43.27 0.65 -21.90
N LEU A 67 42.68 0.34 -20.74
CA LEU A 67 42.44 1.30 -19.65
C LEU A 67 43.72 1.76 -18.96
N LEU A 68 44.65 0.84 -18.69
CA LEU A 68 45.95 1.20 -18.11
C LEU A 68 46.69 2.15 -19.04
N ALA A 69 46.65 1.93 -20.37
CA ALA A 69 47.21 2.85 -21.35
C ALA A 69 46.55 4.25 -21.29
N VAL A 70 45.22 4.34 -21.18
CA VAL A 70 44.53 5.64 -21.05
C VAL A 70 44.87 6.35 -19.73
N ARG A 71 45.03 5.59 -18.64
CA ARG A 71 45.23 6.13 -17.29
C ARG A 71 46.68 6.55 -17.02
N GLU A 72 47.66 5.78 -17.49
CA GLU A 72 49.07 5.97 -17.17
C GLU A 72 49.79 6.82 -18.23
N GLU A 73 49.45 6.68 -19.51
CA GLU A 73 50.17 7.39 -20.59
C GLU A 73 49.46 8.70 -21.02
N GLY A 74 48.21 8.94 -20.60
CA GLY A 74 47.40 10.07 -21.08
C GLY A 74 47.06 10.01 -22.57
N ASP A 75 47.43 8.92 -23.25
CA ASP A 75 47.27 8.75 -24.69
C ASP A 75 45.87 8.23 -25.02
N LYS A 76 44.94 9.18 -25.13
CA LYS A 76 43.54 8.94 -25.52
C LYS A 76 43.43 8.21 -26.86
N SER A 77 44.38 8.41 -27.77
CA SER A 77 44.34 7.84 -29.13
C SER A 77 44.66 6.34 -29.12
N LYS A 78 45.65 5.92 -28.34
CA LYS A 78 46.04 4.51 -28.16
C LYS A 78 44.94 3.72 -27.46
N GLY A 79 44.30 4.31 -26.45
CA GLY A 79 43.12 3.73 -25.80
C GLY A 79 41.94 3.52 -26.74
N LEU A 80 41.60 4.53 -27.54
CA LEU A 80 40.57 4.45 -28.58
C LEU A 80 40.89 3.41 -29.65
N THR A 81 42.16 3.28 -30.04
CA THR A 81 42.60 2.29 -31.03
C THR A 81 42.47 0.87 -30.50
N LEU A 82 42.90 0.61 -29.26
CA LEU A 82 42.76 -0.69 -28.61
C LEU A 82 41.29 -1.07 -28.36
N LEU A 83 40.44 -0.09 -28.06
CA LEU A 83 38.99 -0.28 -27.96
C LEU A 83 38.37 -0.58 -29.34
N ASN A 84 38.79 0.12 -30.39
CA ASN A 84 38.33 -0.17 -31.76
C ASN A 84 38.75 -1.58 -32.22
N ASP A 85 39.96 -2.04 -31.88
CA ASP A 85 40.43 -3.40 -32.17
C ASP A 85 39.65 -4.49 -31.41
N LEU A 86 39.06 -4.15 -30.25
CA LEU A 86 38.14 -5.04 -29.55
C LEU A 86 36.77 -5.12 -30.25
N THR A 87 36.40 -4.10 -31.04
CA THR A 87 35.11 -4.02 -31.74
C THR A 87 35.11 -4.58 -33.15
N SER A 88 36.26 -4.71 -33.81
CA SER A 88 36.38 -5.13 -35.22
C SER A 88 36.30 -6.64 -35.45
N ASN A 89 36.41 -7.47 -34.40
CA ASN A 89 36.33 -8.94 -34.50
C ASN A 89 35.05 -9.51 -33.84
N PRO A 90 33.93 -9.64 -34.58
CA PRO A 90 32.75 -10.36 -34.08
C PRO A 90 33.10 -11.84 -33.84
N VAL A 91 32.53 -12.42 -32.77
CA VAL A 91 32.68 -13.84 -32.45
C VAL A 91 31.93 -14.66 -33.51
N THR A 92 32.64 -15.34 -34.42
CA THR A 92 32.04 -16.31 -35.35
C THR A 92 32.29 -17.77 -34.98
N ASP A 93 32.95 -18.07 -33.87
CA ASP A 93 33.18 -19.46 -33.44
C ASP A 93 31.95 -20.01 -32.70
N MET A 94 30.87 -20.19 -33.46
CA MET A 94 29.72 -20.99 -33.09
C MET A 94 30.09 -22.46 -33.28
N VAL A 95 30.24 -23.23 -32.19
CA VAL A 95 30.23 -24.69 -32.29
C VAL A 95 28.77 -25.12 -32.44
N PRO A 96 28.36 -25.79 -33.54
CA PRO A 96 27.02 -26.34 -33.65
C PRO A 96 26.79 -27.34 -32.52
N ALA A 97 25.61 -27.29 -31.87
CA ALA A 97 25.21 -28.24 -30.83
C ALA A 97 25.23 -29.72 -31.31
N SER A 98 25.38 -29.96 -32.62
CA SER A 98 25.55 -31.28 -33.22
C SER A 98 26.96 -31.88 -33.08
N ALA A 99 27.98 -31.09 -32.67
CA ALA A 99 29.36 -31.59 -32.55
C ALA A 99 29.70 -32.14 -31.14
N ALA A 100 28.90 -31.84 -30.12
CA ALA A 100 29.15 -32.27 -28.73
C ALA A 100 28.40 -33.55 -28.32
N SER A 101 27.55 -34.10 -29.18
CA SER A 101 26.69 -35.26 -28.90
C SER A 101 27.24 -36.60 -29.42
N GLN A 102 28.47 -36.65 -29.95
CA GLN A 102 29.10 -37.90 -30.42
C GLN A 102 30.15 -38.51 -29.48
N ALA A 103 30.37 -37.94 -28.30
CA ALA A 103 31.22 -38.56 -27.28
C ALA A 103 30.42 -38.76 -26.00
N VAL A 104 30.58 -39.93 -25.38
CA VAL A 104 29.94 -40.41 -24.14
C VAL A 104 28.63 -41.19 -24.34
N ASN A 105 28.71 -42.27 -25.11
CA ASN A 105 27.98 -43.50 -24.79
C ASN A 105 28.84 -44.34 -23.84
N LYS A 106 28.56 -44.32 -22.54
CA LYS A 106 28.75 -45.43 -21.57
C LYS A 106 28.43 -44.99 -20.13
N SER A 107 27.28 -45.48 -19.64
CA SER A 107 26.97 -45.94 -18.27
C SER A 107 27.36 -45.09 -17.04
N LYS A 108 26.35 -44.60 -16.29
CA LYS A 108 25.93 -45.21 -15.00
C LYS A 108 24.66 -44.55 -14.44
N VAL A 109 23.86 -45.39 -13.81
CA VAL A 109 22.55 -45.19 -13.20
C VAL A 109 22.55 -44.12 -12.10
N LEU A 110 21.56 -43.21 -12.13
CA LEU A 110 21.11 -42.38 -11.00
C LEU A 110 19.55 -42.34 -10.97
N PRO A 111 18.93 -42.22 -9.79
CA PRO A 111 17.51 -42.55 -9.56
C PRO A 111 16.52 -41.48 -10.06
N PRO A 112 15.24 -41.84 -10.28
CA PRO A 112 14.24 -40.94 -10.85
C PRO A 112 13.80 -39.89 -9.83
N VAL A 113 14.02 -38.61 -10.15
CA VAL A 113 13.42 -37.47 -9.44
C VAL A 113 11.97 -37.31 -9.90
N ALA A 114 11.10 -37.10 -8.91
CA ALA A 114 9.64 -37.17 -8.96
C ALA A 114 9.00 -36.36 -10.11
N LYS A 115 8.22 -37.06 -10.93
CA LYS A 115 7.25 -36.50 -11.91
C LYS A 115 5.96 -35.99 -11.25
N GLU A 116 5.88 -35.92 -9.93
CA GLU A 116 4.66 -35.54 -9.20
C GLU A 116 4.51 -34.02 -8.96
N ALA A 117 5.50 -33.19 -9.28
CA ALA A 117 5.42 -31.75 -9.08
C ALA A 117 4.87 -30.94 -10.29
N LEU A 118 4.51 -31.61 -11.39
CA LEU A 118 4.09 -30.95 -12.65
C LEU A 118 2.68 -31.35 -13.13
N ALA A 119 1.94 -32.15 -12.36
CA ALA A 119 0.59 -32.59 -12.73
C ALA A 119 -0.54 -31.83 -12.01
N GLU A 120 -0.24 -30.88 -11.12
CA GLU A 120 -1.25 -30.23 -10.27
C GLU A 120 -1.64 -28.80 -10.68
N VAL A 121 -1.16 -28.32 -11.84
CA VAL A 121 -1.45 -26.93 -12.29
C VAL A 121 -2.52 -26.86 -13.38
N ASP A 122 -2.90 -27.97 -14.03
CA ASP A 122 -3.91 -27.95 -15.10
C ASP A 122 -4.93 -29.07 -14.97
N SER A 123 -6.05 -28.82 -14.28
CA SER A 123 -7.35 -29.47 -14.58
C SER A 123 -8.53 -28.69 -13.96
N PRO A 124 -9.57 -28.36 -14.73
CA PRO A 124 -10.81 -27.77 -14.20
C PRO A 124 -11.83 -28.89 -13.93
N SER A 125 -12.33 -29.03 -12.71
CA SER A 125 -13.67 -29.62 -12.54
C SER A 125 -14.34 -29.26 -11.21
N ALA A 126 -15.59 -28.86 -11.36
CA ALA A 126 -16.58 -28.83 -10.31
C ALA A 126 -17.06 -30.25 -9.96
N LYS A 127 -17.68 -30.34 -8.77
CA LYS A 127 -18.39 -31.47 -8.13
C LYS A 127 -17.54 -32.31 -7.17
N ASN A 128 -17.59 -31.92 -5.90
CA ASN A 128 -17.85 -32.82 -4.77
C ASN A 128 -18.42 -32.00 -3.61
N GLN A 129 -19.75 -31.93 -3.53
CA GLN A 129 -20.45 -31.53 -2.31
C GLN A 129 -20.56 -32.76 -1.40
N MET A 130 -19.98 -32.68 -0.21
CA MET A 130 -20.42 -33.39 0.98
C MET A 130 -20.46 -32.38 2.13
N PRO A 131 -21.48 -32.41 3.01
CA PRO A 131 -21.65 -31.41 4.04
C PRO A 131 -20.58 -31.60 5.13
N SER A 132 -19.55 -30.75 5.10
CA SER A 132 -18.55 -30.71 6.15
C SER A 132 -19.20 -30.19 7.44
N ARG A 133 -19.29 -31.08 8.43
CA ARG A 133 -19.60 -30.81 9.83
C ARG A 133 -19.04 -29.46 10.27
N VAL A 134 -19.91 -28.65 10.87
CA VAL A 134 -19.60 -27.39 11.55
C VAL A 134 -18.46 -27.61 12.54
N SER A 135 -17.24 -27.26 12.15
CA SER A 135 -16.08 -27.25 13.02
C SER A 135 -16.21 -26.05 13.96
N ARG A 136 -16.41 -26.35 15.25
CA ARG A 136 -16.56 -25.40 16.35
C ARG A 136 -15.43 -24.35 16.36
N TRP A 137 -15.87 -23.10 16.50
CA TRP A 137 -15.08 -21.89 16.53
C TRP A 137 -14.50 -21.68 17.93
N PHE A 138 -13.44 -22.39 18.29
CA PHE A 138 -12.61 -22.05 19.46
C PHE A 138 -11.13 -22.14 19.04
N GLY A 139 -10.48 -20.98 18.97
CA GLY A 139 -9.03 -20.86 18.82
C GLY A 139 -8.49 -20.96 17.39
N ARG A 140 -8.91 -20.09 16.46
CA ARG A 140 -8.03 -19.80 15.32
C ARG A 140 -6.79 -19.09 15.88
N ALA A 141 -5.64 -19.73 15.76
CA ALA A 141 -4.34 -19.14 16.02
C ALA A 141 -4.32 -17.74 15.40
N GLN A 142 -4.16 -16.71 16.23
CA GLN A 142 -3.84 -15.38 15.72
C GLN A 142 -2.64 -15.55 14.80
N SER A 143 -2.76 -15.09 13.56
CA SER A 143 -1.65 -15.07 12.62
C SER A 143 -0.49 -14.38 13.32
N ARG A 144 0.65 -15.06 13.46
CA ARG A 144 1.85 -14.44 14.00
C ARG A 144 2.32 -13.39 12.98
N PRO A 145 2.84 -12.22 13.40
CA PRO A 145 3.46 -11.28 12.48
C PRO A 145 4.55 -11.98 11.67
N THR A 146 4.61 -11.72 10.36
CA THR A 146 5.69 -12.24 9.53
C THR A 146 6.99 -11.56 9.93
N THR A 147 8.03 -12.33 10.17
CA THR A 147 9.35 -11.87 10.56
C THR A 147 10.39 -12.24 9.51
N VAL A 148 11.55 -11.58 9.54
CA VAL A 148 12.69 -11.90 8.66
C VAL A 148 13.12 -13.37 8.78
N ALA A 149 12.92 -13.97 9.96
CA ALA A 149 13.22 -15.38 10.19
C ALA A 149 12.42 -16.32 9.27
N ASP A 150 11.21 -15.93 8.88
CA ASP A 150 10.34 -16.73 8.00
C ASP A 150 10.90 -16.82 6.57
N PHE A 151 11.86 -15.96 6.21
CA PHE A 151 12.53 -15.96 4.91
C PHE A 151 13.95 -16.51 4.94
N ARG A 152 14.49 -16.89 6.11
CA ARG A 152 15.92 -17.25 6.26
C ARG A 152 16.35 -18.41 5.37
N HIS A 153 15.42 -19.30 5.02
CA HIS A 153 15.65 -20.45 4.16
C HIS A 153 14.88 -20.38 2.84
N PHE A 154 14.21 -19.26 2.57
CA PHE A 154 13.46 -19.09 1.33
C PHE A 154 14.40 -18.57 0.23
N MET A 155 14.65 -19.41 -0.78
CA MET A 155 15.31 -18.98 -2.00
C MET A 155 14.25 -18.71 -3.07
N PRO A 156 14.18 -17.48 -3.61
CA PRO A 156 13.24 -17.19 -4.67
C PRO A 156 13.61 -17.97 -5.94
N LEU A 157 12.60 -18.41 -6.67
CA LEU A 157 12.77 -18.91 -8.03
C LEU A 157 13.35 -17.79 -8.90
N GLN A 158 14.42 -18.10 -9.62
CA GLN A 158 15.09 -17.17 -10.50
C GLN A 158 14.46 -17.24 -11.89
N LEU A 159 14.12 -16.08 -12.46
CA LEU A 159 13.63 -15.99 -13.82
C LEU A 159 14.78 -16.18 -14.80
N GLU A 160 14.54 -16.98 -15.83
CA GLU A 160 15.44 -17.10 -16.97
C GLU A 160 15.18 -15.95 -17.96
N HIS A 161 16.27 -15.33 -18.41
CA HIS A 161 16.21 -14.18 -19.32
C HIS A 161 16.85 -14.51 -20.66
N PRO A 162 16.22 -14.13 -21.79
CA PRO A 162 16.71 -14.49 -23.11
C PRO A 162 18.03 -13.76 -23.45
N PRO A 163 18.84 -14.32 -24.36
CA PRO A 163 20.03 -13.64 -24.85
C PRO A 163 19.68 -12.33 -25.58
N HIS A 164 20.63 -11.41 -25.57
CA HIS A 164 20.47 -10.13 -26.26
C HIS A 164 20.67 -10.30 -27.77
N PRO A 165 19.83 -9.66 -28.61
CA PRO A 165 20.04 -9.66 -30.05
C PRO A 165 21.32 -8.90 -30.42
N GLN A 166 21.87 -9.20 -31.59
CA GLN A 166 23.01 -8.46 -32.13
C GLN A 166 22.63 -7.01 -32.49
N GLY A 167 21.40 -6.78 -32.94
CA GLY A 167 20.85 -5.45 -33.23
C GLY A 167 20.31 -4.73 -32.00
N ASP A 168 19.81 -3.52 -32.20
CA ASP A 168 19.02 -2.81 -31.19
C ASP A 168 17.59 -3.38 -31.12
N ARG A 169 16.93 -3.20 -29.98
CA ARG A 169 15.53 -3.60 -29.81
C ARG A 169 14.58 -2.53 -30.35
N SER A 170 13.44 -2.96 -30.88
CA SER A 170 12.43 -2.06 -31.45
C SER A 170 11.75 -1.20 -30.38
N ASN A 171 11.17 -0.06 -30.80
CA ASN A 171 10.38 0.80 -29.92
C ASN A 171 9.18 0.06 -29.30
N ALA A 172 8.52 -0.80 -30.09
CA ALA A 172 7.42 -1.64 -29.61
C ALA A 172 7.87 -2.58 -28.49
N TRP A 173 9.04 -3.20 -28.61
CA TRP A 173 9.55 -4.09 -27.57
C TRP A 173 9.74 -3.37 -26.23
N PHE A 174 10.34 -2.18 -26.23
CA PHE A 174 10.52 -1.41 -24.99
C PHE A 174 9.18 -1.00 -24.39
N LYS A 175 8.25 -0.54 -25.22
CA LYS A 175 6.90 -0.17 -24.79
C LYS A 175 6.18 -1.34 -24.12
N ASP A 176 6.22 -2.52 -24.74
CA ASP A 176 5.61 -3.74 -24.22
C ASP A 176 6.27 -4.20 -22.92
N GLU A 177 7.60 -4.10 -22.81
CA GLU A 177 8.32 -4.52 -21.61
C GLU A 177 8.05 -3.59 -20.42
N TYR A 178 8.00 -2.27 -20.64
CA TYR A 178 7.56 -1.32 -19.61
C TYR A 178 6.08 -1.54 -19.23
N ALA A 179 5.21 -1.86 -20.18
CA ALA A 179 3.79 -2.18 -19.92
C ALA A 179 3.65 -3.43 -19.04
N ASN A 180 4.37 -4.49 -19.39
CA ASN A 180 4.39 -5.73 -18.61
C ASN A 180 4.90 -5.50 -17.19
N LEU A 181 5.96 -4.70 -17.04
CA LEU A 181 6.49 -4.34 -15.73
C LEU A 181 5.47 -3.54 -14.90
N TYR A 182 4.81 -2.54 -15.50
CA TYR A 182 3.76 -1.79 -14.81
C TYR A 182 2.61 -2.69 -14.35
N ILE A 183 2.10 -3.55 -15.23
CA ILE A 183 1.02 -4.50 -14.91
C ILE A 183 1.45 -5.42 -13.76
N ALA A 184 2.68 -5.95 -13.79
CA ALA A 184 3.20 -6.81 -12.73
C ALA A 184 3.24 -6.08 -11.37
N ILE A 185 3.68 -4.82 -11.34
CA ILE A 185 3.74 -4.02 -10.10
C ILE A 185 2.33 -3.68 -9.59
N VAL A 186 1.40 -3.29 -10.47
CA VAL A 186 0.00 -3.03 -10.09
C VAL A 186 -0.65 -4.29 -9.54
N ASN A 187 -0.45 -5.45 -10.17
CA ASN A 187 -0.97 -6.72 -9.69
C ASN A 187 -0.38 -7.09 -8.33
N PHE A 188 0.93 -6.90 -8.14
CA PHE A 188 1.57 -7.07 -6.83
C PHE A 188 0.93 -6.19 -5.76
N ALA A 189 0.81 -4.88 -6.01
CA ALA A 189 0.22 -3.97 -5.04
C ALA A 189 -1.25 -4.33 -4.73
N THR A 190 -2.01 -4.75 -5.74
CA THR A 190 -3.41 -5.18 -5.58
C THR A 190 -3.51 -6.43 -4.69
N VAL A 191 -2.72 -7.46 -4.97
CA VAL A 191 -2.78 -8.73 -4.24
C VAL A 191 -2.29 -8.60 -2.80
N PHE A 192 -1.22 -7.82 -2.56
CA PHE A 192 -0.55 -7.80 -1.26
C PHE A 192 -0.93 -6.62 -0.37
N PHE A 193 -1.43 -5.51 -0.94
CA PHE A 193 -1.79 -4.31 -0.19
C PHE A 193 -3.22 -3.82 -0.50
N GLY A 194 -3.85 -4.33 -1.56
CA GLY A 194 -5.22 -4.01 -1.96
C GLY A 194 -6.28 -5.05 -1.55
N PHE A 195 -5.92 -6.08 -0.78
CA PHE A 195 -6.84 -7.20 -0.50
C PHE A 195 -7.88 -6.91 0.60
N GLN A 196 -7.68 -5.88 1.41
CA GLN A 196 -8.53 -5.57 2.57
C GLN A 196 -8.89 -4.09 2.64
N GLU A 197 -10.16 -3.79 2.86
CA GLU A 197 -10.66 -2.45 3.09
C GLU A 197 -10.49 -2.06 4.57
N LEU A 198 -10.03 -0.83 4.83
CA LEU A 198 -9.90 -0.30 6.17
C LEU A 198 -11.01 0.71 6.45
N GLN A 199 -11.48 0.75 7.70
CA GLN A 199 -12.45 1.74 8.16
C GLN A 199 -11.74 2.89 8.89
N SER A 200 -12.03 4.12 8.47
CA SER A 200 -11.37 5.34 8.94
C SER A 200 -11.53 5.63 10.43
N GLU A 201 -12.61 5.17 11.06
CA GLU A 201 -12.88 5.41 12.48
C GLU A 201 -12.03 4.54 13.42
N PHE A 202 -11.63 3.35 12.96
CA PHE A 202 -11.00 2.33 13.79
C PHE A 202 -9.52 2.09 13.44
N HIS A 203 -9.15 2.30 12.17
CA HIS A 203 -7.84 1.93 11.67
C HIS A 203 -6.96 3.16 11.54
N GLU A 204 -5.79 3.11 12.16
CA GLU A 204 -4.77 4.17 12.09
C GLU A 204 -3.47 3.58 11.50
N PRO A 205 -3.39 3.30 10.18
CA PRO A 205 -2.24 2.62 9.57
C PRO A 205 -0.93 3.40 9.73
N TRP A 206 -0.98 4.73 9.84
CA TRP A 206 0.16 5.60 10.10
C TRP A 206 0.70 5.53 11.54
N ALA A 207 -0.07 4.97 12.48
CA ALA A 207 0.35 4.77 13.87
C ALA A 207 1.51 3.79 14.00
N ILE A 208 1.66 2.93 13.00
CA ILE A 208 2.59 1.81 12.99
C ILE A 208 4.00 2.34 12.83
N ARG A 209 4.95 1.62 13.44
CA ARG A 209 6.37 1.93 13.28
C ARG A 209 6.85 1.45 11.91
N MET A 210 6.65 2.28 10.88
CA MET A 210 7.33 2.11 9.59
C MET A 210 8.79 2.60 9.69
N PRO A 211 9.70 2.11 8.83
CA PRO A 211 11.05 2.66 8.68
C PRO A 211 11.01 4.12 8.22
N GLU A 212 12.03 4.91 8.54
CA GLU A 212 12.08 6.32 8.12
C GLU A 212 12.14 6.45 6.59
N GLU A 213 12.86 5.54 5.95
CA GLU A 213 12.96 5.45 4.51
C GLU A 213 11.60 5.26 3.85
N PHE A 214 10.65 4.58 4.52
CA PHE A 214 9.30 4.40 3.99
C PHE A 214 8.60 5.76 3.87
N TYR A 215 8.64 6.58 4.92
CA TYR A 215 8.05 7.90 4.90
C TYR A 215 8.70 8.81 3.85
N ARG A 216 10.02 8.75 3.71
CA ARG A 216 10.74 9.51 2.66
C ARG A 216 10.29 9.11 1.25
N TYR A 217 10.12 7.81 0.99
CA TYR A 217 9.59 7.36 -0.31
C TYR A 217 8.15 7.81 -0.52
N VAL A 218 7.30 7.80 0.53
CA VAL A 218 5.92 8.31 0.42
C VAL A 218 5.93 9.80 0.05
N GLU A 219 6.72 10.63 0.71
CA GLU A 219 6.80 12.08 0.41
C GLU A 219 7.33 12.35 -1.00
N LEU A 220 8.21 11.49 -1.54
CA LEU A 220 8.68 11.60 -2.92
C LEU A 220 7.62 11.26 -3.97
N VAL A 221 6.56 10.52 -3.60
CA VAL A 221 5.59 9.99 -4.56
C VAL A 221 4.16 10.45 -4.29
N ALA A 222 3.86 11.06 -3.15
CA ALA A 222 2.50 11.45 -2.80
C ALA A 222 2.41 12.78 -2.03
N GLU A 223 1.27 13.44 -2.17
CA GLU A 223 0.81 14.58 -1.36
C GLU A 223 -0.59 14.29 -0.77
N PRO A 224 -0.91 14.84 0.41
CA PRO A 224 -2.21 14.69 1.03
C PRO A 224 -3.25 15.57 0.34
N ASP A 225 -4.42 14.99 0.09
CA ASP A 225 -5.60 15.76 -0.29
C ASP A 225 -6.33 16.22 0.97
N THR A 226 -6.12 17.48 1.38
CA THR A 226 -6.69 18.02 2.61
C THR A 226 -8.23 18.03 2.63
N VAL A 227 -8.87 17.94 1.47
CA VAL A 227 -10.33 17.93 1.33
C VAL A 227 -10.87 16.50 1.43
N VAL A 228 -10.06 15.50 1.06
CA VAL A 228 -10.42 14.08 1.05
C VAL A 228 -9.56 13.30 2.05
N GLY A 229 -9.67 13.65 3.33
CA GLY A 229 -9.09 12.89 4.45
C GLY A 229 -7.56 12.96 4.61
N GLY A 230 -6.86 13.71 3.77
CA GLY A 230 -5.41 13.96 3.90
C GLY A 230 -4.55 12.70 3.74
N TRP A 231 -3.53 12.58 4.59
CA TRP A 231 -2.63 11.43 4.59
C TRP A 231 -3.32 10.12 4.97
N ASP A 232 -4.30 10.18 5.88
CA ASP A 232 -5.00 8.99 6.37
C ASP A 232 -5.70 8.24 5.24
N GLU A 233 -6.41 8.98 4.39
CA GLU A 233 -7.16 8.41 3.28
C GLU A 233 -6.28 7.56 2.35
N ILE A 234 -5.03 7.99 2.12
CA ILE A 234 -4.11 7.30 1.21
C ILE A 234 -3.81 5.86 1.66
N LEU A 235 -3.75 5.58 2.96
CA LEU A 235 -3.56 4.22 3.47
C LEU A 235 -4.86 3.53 3.85
N ILE A 236 -5.97 4.26 4.03
CA ILE A 236 -7.27 3.67 4.36
C ILE A 236 -7.93 3.12 3.10
N ASP A 237 -8.08 3.96 2.08
CA ASP A 237 -8.67 3.56 0.81
C ASP A 237 -7.76 2.57 0.08
N THR A 238 -8.37 1.47 -0.35
CA THR A 238 -7.71 0.36 -1.02
C THR A 238 -7.10 0.79 -2.35
N SER A 239 -7.78 1.68 -3.07
CA SER A 239 -7.35 2.11 -4.41
C SER A 239 -6.11 3.00 -4.34
N THR A 240 -6.16 4.04 -3.50
CA THR A 240 -5.02 4.94 -3.27
C THR A 240 -3.87 4.24 -2.58
N ARG A 241 -4.11 3.35 -1.61
CA ARG A 241 -3.04 2.56 -0.95
C ARG A 241 -2.30 1.71 -1.95
N LYS A 242 -3.01 0.98 -2.82
CA LYS A 242 -2.40 0.20 -3.90
C LYS A 242 -1.46 1.07 -4.74
N TYR A 243 -1.94 2.21 -5.24
CA TYR A 243 -1.13 3.06 -6.12
C TYR A 243 0.01 3.78 -5.41
N LEU A 244 -0.12 4.07 -4.11
CA LEU A 244 1.00 4.51 -3.30
C LEU A 244 2.12 3.47 -3.31
N ILE A 245 1.81 2.19 -3.09
CA ILE A 245 2.81 1.11 -3.13
C ILE A 245 3.43 0.97 -4.53
N VAL A 246 2.63 1.11 -5.59
CA VAL A 246 3.15 1.13 -6.96
C VAL A 246 4.18 2.27 -7.13
N GLY A 247 3.82 3.49 -6.74
CA GLY A 247 4.70 4.66 -6.82
C GLY A 247 6.01 4.46 -6.03
N ILE A 248 5.94 3.93 -4.80
CA ILE A 248 7.13 3.62 -3.98
C ILE A 248 8.04 2.63 -4.70
N ILE A 249 7.50 1.52 -5.23
CA ILE A 249 8.29 0.50 -5.94
C ILE A 249 8.94 1.13 -7.16
N VAL A 250 8.18 1.87 -7.97
CA VAL A 250 8.69 2.52 -9.19
C VAL A 250 9.80 3.51 -8.84
N LYS A 251 9.65 4.31 -7.78
CA LYS A 251 10.69 5.23 -7.32
C LYS A 251 11.97 4.50 -6.90
N ILE A 252 11.83 3.34 -6.25
CA ILE A 252 12.98 2.48 -5.93
C ILE A 252 13.62 1.94 -7.20
N LEU A 253 12.83 1.50 -8.18
CA LEU A 253 13.35 1.02 -9.47
C LEU A 253 14.12 2.13 -10.20
N GLU A 254 13.59 3.35 -10.26
CA GLU A 254 14.29 4.52 -10.81
C GLU A 254 15.63 4.73 -10.12
N ALA A 255 15.63 4.86 -8.79
CA ALA A 255 16.81 5.25 -8.03
C ALA A 255 17.87 4.15 -7.90
N ARG A 256 17.47 2.88 -7.91
CA ARG A 256 18.37 1.75 -7.61
C ARG A 256 18.66 0.89 -8.84
N VAL A 257 17.69 0.71 -9.74
CA VAL A 257 17.79 -0.20 -10.88
C VAL A 257 18.08 0.54 -12.18
N PHE A 258 17.29 1.55 -12.53
CA PHE A 258 17.43 2.31 -13.77
C PHE A 258 18.47 3.42 -13.69
N ALA A 259 18.84 3.90 -12.49
CA ALA A 259 19.97 4.83 -12.31
C ALA A 259 21.33 4.13 -12.34
N SER A 260 21.37 2.80 -12.18
CA SER A 260 22.63 2.04 -12.24
C SER A 260 23.32 2.19 -13.60
N VAL A 261 24.65 2.29 -13.59
CA VAL A 261 25.47 2.35 -14.82
C VAL A 261 25.25 1.09 -15.66
N LEU A 262 25.35 -0.07 -15.01
CA LEU A 262 25.02 -1.39 -15.52
C LEU A 262 24.68 -2.28 -14.32
N TRP A 263 23.43 -2.76 -14.26
CA TRP A 263 22.96 -3.55 -13.12
C TRP A 263 23.75 -4.86 -12.96
N GLY A 264 24.09 -5.24 -11.73
CA GLY A 264 24.76 -6.53 -11.44
C GLY A 264 26.20 -6.62 -11.94
N ASN A 265 26.84 -5.50 -12.25
CA ASN A 265 28.20 -5.46 -12.75
C ASN A 265 29.23 -5.80 -11.65
N THR A 266 30.47 -6.09 -12.04
CA THR A 266 31.59 -6.14 -11.10
C THR A 266 32.15 -4.74 -10.85
N LYS A 267 32.86 -4.55 -9.74
CA LYS A 267 33.47 -3.26 -9.40
C LYS A 267 34.42 -2.78 -10.49
N GLU A 268 35.21 -3.69 -11.05
CA GLU A 268 36.15 -3.39 -12.14
C GLU A 268 35.41 -2.96 -13.41
N GLY A 269 34.29 -3.62 -13.71
CA GLY A 269 33.44 -3.23 -14.84
C GLY A 269 32.78 -1.86 -14.64
N GLU A 270 32.40 -1.53 -13.40
CA GLU A 270 31.81 -0.24 -13.05
C GLU A 270 32.85 0.89 -13.15
N GLU A 271 34.05 0.67 -12.60
CA GLU A 271 35.19 1.59 -12.74
C GLU A 271 35.56 1.83 -14.21
N PHE A 272 35.53 0.78 -15.05
CA PHE A 272 35.76 0.91 -16.48
C PHE A 272 34.71 1.79 -17.17
N LEU A 273 33.42 1.55 -16.92
CA LEU A 273 32.35 2.33 -17.52
C LEU A 273 32.38 3.80 -17.05
N HIS A 274 32.70 4.05 -15.78
CA HIS A 274 32.92 5.41 -15.28
C HIS A 274 34.16 6.07 -15.88
N GLY A 275 35.24 5.32 -16.10
CA GLY A 275 36.43 5.81 -16.80
C GLY A 275 36.12 6.22 -18.23
N LEU A 276 35.33 5.41 -18.93
CA LEU A 276 34.84 5.69 -20.28
C LEU A 276 33.95 6.94 -20.31
N ASP A 277 32.99 7.06 -19.40
CA ASP A 277 32.13 8.24 -19.29
C ASP A 277 32.95 9.51 -19.06
N ARG A 278 33.98 9.48 -18.20
CA ARG A 278 34.88 10.61 -17.94
C ARG A 278 35.74 10.98 -19.15
N ALA A 279 36.25 9.99 -19.88
CA ALA A 279 37.08 10.22 -21.06
C ALA A 279 36.27 10.83 -22.23
N LEU A 280 34.96 10.59 -22.26
CA LEU A 280 34.03 11.00 -23.30
C LEU A 280 33.09 12.13 -22.87
N LEU A 281 33.45 12.91 -21.84
CA LEU A 281 32.64 14.06 -21.42
C LEU A 281 32.55 15.13 -22.50
N ASP A 282 33.64 15.35 -23.24
CA ASP A 282 33.73 16.37 -24.30
C ASP A 282 33.14 15.90 -25.65
N SER A 283 32.80 14.62 -25.76
CA SER A 283 32.20 14.07 -26.99
C SER A 283 30.69 14.24 -27.03
N GLU A 284 30.15 14.26 -28.24
CA GLU A 284 28.73 14.29 -28.53
C GLU A 284 27.97 13.08 -27.90
N GLY A 285 26.71 13.29 -27.51
CA GLY A 285 25.97 12.36 -26.65
C GLY A 285 25.65 11.00 -27.29
N TYR A 286 25.32 10.97 -28.58
CA TYR A 286 24.99 9.75 -29.32
C TYR A 286 26.22 8.88 -29.55
N SER A 287 27.33 9.46 -30.01
CA SER A 287 28.61 8.76 -30.18
C SER A 287 29.11 8.16 -28.86
N ARG A 288 28.99 8.90 -27.75
CA ARG A 288 29.30 8.37 -26.40
C ARG A 288 28.41 7.18 -26.05
N GLN A 289 27.10 7.27 -26.29
CA GLN A 289 26.16 6.20 -25.99
C GLN A 289 26.42 4.96 -26.85
N GLU A 290 26.79 5.13 -28.13
CA GLU A 290 27.13 4.02 -29.02
C GLU A 290 28.40 3.28 -28.54
N LEU A 291 29.45 4.02 -28.18
CA LEU A 291 30.68 3.46 -27.61
C LEU A 291 30.41 2.74 -26.28
N ARG A 292 29.56 3.32 -25.43
CA ARG A 292 29.14 2.70 -24.16
C ARG A 292 28.40 1.39 -24.40
N CYS A 293 27.44 1.36 -25.32
CA CYS A 293 26.73 0.15 -25.73
C CYS A 293 27.70 -0.95 -26.20
N LYS A 294 28.64 -0.62 -27.10
CA LYS A 294 29.67 -1.55 -27.59
C LYS A 294 30.54 -2.09 -26.45
N SER A 295 30.96 -1.22 -25.54
CA SER A 295 31.78 -1.58 -24.38
C SER A 295 31.04 -2.52 -23.43
N ILE A 296 29.77 -2.25 -23.15
CA ILE A 296 28.92 -3.10 -22.30
C ILE A 296 28.73 -4.49 -22.93
N ARG A 297 28.47 -4.57 -24.23
CA ARG A 297 28.37 -5.86 -24.95
C ARG A 297 29.64 -6.68 -24.83
N THR A 298 30.81 -6.03 -24.90
CA THR A 298 32.12 -6.67 -24.72
C THR A 298 32.32 -7.18 -23.28
N LEU A 299 31.95 -6.39 -22.26
CA LEU A 299 32.03 -6.81 -20.85
C LEU A 299 31.16 -8.04 -20.56
N MET A 300 29.97 -8.08 -21.16
CA MET A 300 29.02 -9.18 -21.01
C MET A 300 29.44 -10.44 -21.75
N GLY A 301 30.28 -10.32 -22.80
CA GLY A 301 30.83 -11.48 -23.50
C GLY A 301 29.77 -12.40 -24.11
N GLY A 302 28.62 -11.84 -24.50
CA GLY A 302 27.47 -12.59 -25.03
C GLY A 302 26.57 -13.24 -23.98
N ALA A 303 26.86 -13.08 -22.68
CA ALA A 303 25.94 -13.51 -21.62
C ALA A 303 24.64 -12.67 -21.65
N SER A 304 23.53 -13.27 -21.23
CA SER A 304 22.25 -12.56 -21.05
C SER A 304 22.21 -11.72 -19.78
N LEU A 305 23.03 -12.05 -18.79
CA LEU A 305 23.03 -11.45 -17.46
C LEU A 305 24.44 -11.11 -17.01
N THR A 306 24.54 -10.10 -16.14
CA THR A 306 25.78 -9.69 -15.51
C THR A 306 26.14 -10.62 -14.33
N PRO A 307 27.42 -10.67 -13.91
CA PRO A 307 27.89 -11.67 -12.94
C PRO A 307 27.19 -11.63 -11.57
N ASN A 308 26.83 -10.44 -11.08
CA ASN A 308 26.18 -10.25 -9.77
C ASN A 308 24.66 -10.11 -9.86
N PHE A 309 24.06 -10.31 -11.05
CA PHE A 309 22.65 -10.03 -11.32
C PHE A 309 21.68 -10.56 -10.24
N HIS A 310 21.72 -11.86 -9.96
CA HIS A 310 20.78 -12.49 -9.00
C HIS A 310 21.09 -12.12 -7.55
N LYS A 311 22.37 -11.91 -7.22
CA LYS A 311 22.79 -11.49 -5.88
C LYS A 311 22.22 -10.11 -5.56
N ASP A 312 22.37 -9.17 -6.49
CA ASP A 312 21.89 -7.81 -6.32
C ASP A 312 20.36 -7.74 -6.34
N CYS A 313 19.70 -8.55 -7.17
CA CYS A 313 18.24 -8.70 -7.13
C CYS A 313 17.76 -9.20 -5.76
N THR A 314 18.38 -10.23 -5.20
CA THR A 314 18.02 -10.80 -3.89
C THR A 314 18.23 -9.77 -2.78
N ASN A 315 19.37 -9.06 -2.79
CA ASN A 315 19.68 -8.02 -1.81
C ASN A 315 18.66 -6.88 -1.85
N LEU A 316 18.35 -6.36 -3.05
CA LEU A 316 17.35 -5.30 -3.19
C LEU A 316 15.95 -5.80 -2.82
N THR A 317 15.59 -7.04 -3.18
CA THR A 317 14.31 -7.65 -2.78
C THR A 317 14.15 -7.65 -1.27
N ALA A 318 15.18 -8.10 -0.54
CA ALA A 318 15.16 -8.11 0.92
C ALA A 318 15.02 -6.69 1.51
N GLN A 319 15.72 -5.70 0.95
CA GLN A 319 15.63 -4.30 1.41
C GLN A 319 14.22 -3.72 1.19
N VAL A 320 13.64 -3.90 0.00
CA VAL A 320 12.28 -3.43 -0.32
C VAL A 320 11.24 -4.18 0.51
N LEU A 321 11.46 -5.47 0.74
CA LEU A 321 10.58 -6.25 1.60
C LEU A 321 10.57 -5.71 3.04
N LEU A 322 11.75 -5.45 3.62
CA LEU A 322 11.87 -4.88 4.97
C LEU A 322 11.18 -3.51 5.07
N LEU A 323 11.25 -2.71 4.01
CA LEU A 323 10.57 -1.42 3.91
C LEU A 323 9.04 -1.56 4.00
N LEU A 324 8.46 -2.53 3.28
CA LEU A 324 7.01 -2.71 3.16
C LEU A 324 6.40 -3.64 4.22
N MET A 325 7.25 -4.43 4.91
CA MET A 325 6.81 -5.45 5.86
C MET A 325 5.87 -4.95 6.96
N PRO A 326 6.10 -3.78 7.60
CA PRO A 326 5.24 -3.40 8.71
C PRO A 326 3.81 -3.08 8.26
N LEU A 327 3.63 -2.53 7.05
CA LEU A 327 2.30 -2.34 6.46
C LEU A 327 1.67 -3.66 6.05
N PHE A 328 2.44 -4.57 5.44
CA PHE A 328 1.93 -5.90 5.09
C PHE A 328 1.47 -6.68 6.33
N ASN A 329 2.29 -6.70 7.38
CA ASN A 329 1.93 -7.31 8.67
C ASN A 329 0.69 -6.69 9.27
N TYR A 330 0.55 -5.36 9.22
CA TYR A 330 -0.65 -4.71 9.70
C TYR A 330 -1.91 -5.23 9.01
N LEU A 331 -1.92 -5.24 7.68
CA LEU A 331 -3.07 -5.67 6.90
C LEU A 331 -3.38 -7.15 7.15
N THR A 332 -2.36 -8.00 7.23
CA THR A 332 -2.55 -9.45 7.42
C THR A 332 -2.91 -9.88 8.84
N LEU A 333 -2.64 -9.03 9.84
CA LEU A 333 -3.02 -9.28 11.25
C LEU A 333 -4.44 -8.82 11.56
N LEU A 334 -5.03 -7.95 10.73
CA LEU A 334 -6.40 -7.51 10.91
C LEU A 334 -7.37 -8.67 10.60
N PRO A 335 -8.53 -8.71 11.27
CA PRO A 335 -9.56 -9.70 10.96
C PRO A 335 -10.05 -9.48 9.53
N ALA A 336 -9.71 -10.40 8.63
CA ALA A 336 -10.16 -10.40 7.25
C ALA A 336 -11.63 -10.83 7.16
N ARG A 337 -12.35 -10.36 6.14
CA ARG A 337 -13.71 -10.85 5.84
C ARG A 337 -13.64 -12.35 5.50
N PRO A 338 -14.71 -13.14 5.74
CA PRO A 338 -14.69 -14.59 5.52
C PRO A 338 -14.27 -15.02 4.11
N GLU A 339 -14.54 -14.18 3.12
CA GLU A 339 -14.27 -14.40 1.69
C GLU A 339 -12.90 -13.87 1.24
N THR A 340 -12.20 -13.10 2.09
CA THR A 340 -10.92 -12.48 1.73
C THR A 340 -9.78 -13.48 1.88
N VAL A 341 -9.10 -13.78 0.77
CA VAL A 341 -7.89 -14.61 0.77
C VAL A 341 -6.71 -13.78 1.29
N VAL A 342 -6.18 -14.16 2.45
CA VAL A 342 -5.00 -13.48 3.03
C VAL A 342 -3.74 -13.94 2.29
N PRO A 343 -2.97 -13.03 1.69
CA PRO A 343 -1.77 -13.38 0.94
C PRO A 343 -0.66 -13.91 1.85
N LYS A 344 0.12 -14.88 1.34
CA LYS A 344 1.28 -15.44 2.05
C LYS A 344 2.51 -14.56 1.88
N ALA A 345 3.29 -14.45 2.95
CA ALA A 345 4.57 -13.74 2.97
C ALA A 345 5.58 -14.25 1.91
N THR A 346 5.69 -15.57 1.73
CA THR A 346 6.60 -16.16 0.73
C THR A 346 6.19 -15.82 -0.71
N ALA A 347 4.89 -15.77 -0.99
CA ALA A 347 4.37 -15.33 -2.28
C ALA A 347 4.66 -13.85 -2.54
N LEU A 348 4.60 -13.01 -1.50
CA LEU A 348 5.00 -11.61 -1.58
C LEU A 348 6.48 -11.48 -1.95
N TYR A 349 7.37 -12.20 -1.24
CA TYR A 349 8.80 -12.20 -1.55
C TYR A 349 9.06 -12.61 -3.00
N GLN A 350 8.48 -13.73 -3.44
CA GLN A 350 8.69 -14.24 -4.80
C GLN A 350 8.21 -13.25 -5.87
N SER A 351 7.02 -12.68 -5.68
CA SER A 351 6.44 -11.74 -6.64
C SER A 351 7.28 -10.45 -6.73
N LEU A 352 7.75 -9.94 -5.59
CA LEU A 352 8.66 -8.79 -5.56
C LEU A 352 10.00 -9.10 -6.24
N HIS A 353 10.57 -10.29 -6.00
CA HIS A 353 11.79 -10.73 -6.67
C HIS A 353 11.62 -10.80 -8.19
N ASN A 354 10.48 -11.29 -8.68
CA ASN A 354 10.18 -11.38 -10.11
C ASN A 354 10.11 -9.99 -10.76
N ILE A 355 9.46 -9.03 -10.09
CA ILE A 355 9.40 -7.62 -10.53
C ILE A 355 10.81 -7.04 -10.64
N LEU A 356 11.62 -7.18 -9.59
CA LEU A 356 12.97 -6.63 -9.55
C LEU A 356 13.89 -7.27 -10.58
N SER A 357 13.79 -8.59 -10.78
CA SER A 357 14.51 -9.32 -11.82
C SER A 357 14.12 -8.83 -13.23
N SER A 358 12.82 -8.62 -13.48
CA SER A 358 12.35 -8.12 -14.78
C SER A 358 12.82 -6.68 -15.04
N ALA A 359 12.71 -5.79 -14.04
CA ALA A 359 13.19 -4.41 -14.12
C ALA A 359 14.72 -4.34 -14.30
N ALA A 360 15.47 -5.20 -13.62
CA ALA A 360 16.92 -5.31 -13.75
C ALA A 360 17.34 -5.75 -15.16
N TYR A 361 16.66 -6.75 -15.73
CA TYR A 361 16.90 -7.19 -17.10
C TYR A 361 16.54 -6.09 -18.12
N LEU A 362 15.42 -5.39 -17.91
CA LEU A 362 15.06 -4.22 -18.71
C LEU A 362 16.14 -3.12 -18.63
N SER A 363 16.67 -2.82 -17.43
CA SER A 363 17.78 -1.88 -17.23
C SER A 363 19.01 -2.26 -18.04
N ILE A 364 19.39 -3.54 -18.05
CA ILE A 364 20.47 -4.05 -18.91
C ILE A 364 20.15 -3.81 -20.40
N CYS A 365 18.93 -4.13 -20.84
CA CYS A 365 18.52 -3.93 -22.23
C CYS A 365 18.56 -2.44 -22.64
N ILE A 366 18.20 -1.53 -21.75
CA ILE A 366 18.32 -0.07 -21.97
C ILE A 366 19.79 0.31 -22.16
N ARG A 367 20.69 -0.20 -21.31
CA ARG A 367 22.13 0.11 -21.38
C ARG A 367 22.85 -0.49 -22.58
N ILE A 368 22.32 -1.58 -23.14
CA ILE A 368 22.82 -2.23 -24.36
C ILE A 368 22.24 -1.56 -25.62
N SER A 369 21.28 -0.64 -25.49
CA SER A 369 20.78 0.11 -26.64
C SER A 369 21.78 1.22 -27.04
N PRO A 370 22.09 1.36 -28.34
CA PRO A 370 22.83 2.52 -28.84
C PRO A 370 22.03 3.83 -28.76
N THR A 371 20.73 3.76 -28.47
CA THR A 371 19.87 4.95 -28.29
C THR A 371 19.92 5.48 -26.86
N ILE A 372 19.63 6.77 -26.70
CA ILE A 372 19.57 7.41 -25.39
C ILE A 372 18.15 7.26 -24.85
N MET A 373 18.01 6.69 -23.66
CA MET A 373 16.73 6.66 -22.95
C MET A 373 16.78 7.58 -21.74
N HIS A 374 15.82 8.47 -21.67
CA HIS A 374 15.68 9.43 -20.57
C HIS A 374 14.36 9.17 -19.85
N THR A 375 14.45 9.01 -18.53
CA THR A 375 13.30 8.80 -17.66
C THR A 375 13.15 10.01 -16.74
N VAL A 376 11.98 10.62 -16.74
CA VAL A 376 11.65 11.79 -15.92
C VAL A 376 10.55 11.40 -14.94
N SER A 377 10.89 11.42 -13.65
CA SER A 377 9.92 11.19 -12.58
C SER A 377 8.94 12.33 -12.48
N LEU A 378 7.67 12.01 -12.18
CA LEU A 378 6.72 13.00 -11.73
C LEU A 378 6.99 13.39 -10.29
N ILE A 379 6.76 14.67 -9.99
CA ILE A 379 6.85 15.22 -8.65
C ILE A 379 5.40 15.46 -8.16
N PRO A 380 5.03 14.99 -6.96
CA PRO A 380 3.77 15.34 -6.33
C PRO A 380 3.52 16.86 -6.32
N GLY A 381 2.28 17.27 -6.46
CA GLY A 381 1.90 18.68 -6.53
C GLY A 381 2.13 19.36 -7.89
N THR A 382 2.82 18.71 -8.85
CA THR A 382 2.97 19.24 -10.22
C THR A 382 1.59 19.38 -10.88
N ALA A 383 1.38 20.48 -11.60
CA ALA A 383 0.15 20.71 -12.36
C ALA A 383 -0.06 19.64 -13.43
N TYR A 384 -1.32 19.28 -13.70
CA TYR A 384 -1.66 18.35 -14.77
C TYR A 384 -1.29 18.93 -16.15
N LYS A 385 -0.68 18.09 -16.99
CA LYS A 385 -0.37 18.39 -18.39
C LYS A 385 -0.89 17.24 -19.25
N PRO A 386 -1.91 17.45 -20.08
CA PRO A 386 -2.57 16.36 -20.84
C PRO A 386 -1.66 15.69 -21.87
N GLU A 387 -0.63 16.40 -22.34
CA GLU A 387 0.30 15.88 -23.36
C GLU A 387 1.31 14.89 -22.76
N GLU A 388 1.63 15.04 -21.47
CA GLU A 388 2.66 14.26 -20.81
C GLU A 388 2.10 13.29 -19.77
N HIS A 389 0.90 13.58 -19.22
CA HIS A 389 0.33 12.89 -18.07
C HIS A 389 -0.96 12.13 -18.44
N THR A 390 -1.13 10.97 -17.83
CA THR A 390 -2.31 10.13 -17.92
C THR A 390 -2.92 9.95 -16.53
N SER A 391 -4.23 10.21 -16.39
CA SER A 391 -4.96 10.01 -15.14
C SER A 391 -5.27 8.52 -14.93
N ILE A 392 -4.63 7.90 -13.94
CA ILE A 392 -4.83 6.47 -13.65
C ILE A 392 -6.10 6.23 -12.83
N PHE A 393 -6.50 7.21 -12.00
CA PHE A 393 -7.67 7.08 -11.13
C PHE A 393 -8.47 8.37 -11.06
N GLN A 394 -9.35 8.54 -12.05
CA GLN A 394 -10.13 9.75 -12.25
C GLN A 394 -11.05 10.10 -11.07
N ASN A 395 -11.59 9.09 -10.38
CA ASN A 395 -12.51 9.29 -9.27
C ASN A 395 -11.90 10.13 -8.13
N SER A 396 -10.59 10.06 -7.91
CA SER A 396 -9.90 10.89 -6.92
C SER A 396 -10.04 12.39 -7.23
N TRP A 397 -9.82 12.78 -8.48
CA TRP A 397 -9.96 14.17 -8.90
C TRP A 397 -11.42 14.62 -8.86
N THR A 398 -12.34 13.80 -9.39
CA THR A 398 -13.77 14.15 -9.42
C THR A 398 -14.32 14.34 -8.01
N LEU A 399 -13.96 13.46 -7.07
CA LEU A 399 -14.38 13.58 -5.67
C LEU A 399 -13.84 14.86 -5.03
N SER A 400 -12.54 15.11 -5.17
CA SER A 400 -11.88 16.31 -4.64
C SER A 400 -12.53 17.58 -5.19
N LYS A 401 -12.71 17.68 -6.52
CA LYS A 401 -13.36 18.81 -7.20
C LYS A 401 -14.79 19.02 -6.72
N THR A 402 -15.57 17.95 -6.61
CA THR A 402 -16.98 18.03 -6.16
C THR A 402 -17.08 18.56 -4.74
N ILE A 403 -16.23 18.10 -3.82
CA ILE A 403 -16.26 18.57 -2.43
C ILE A 403 -15.83 20.04 -2.35
N VAL A 404 -14.80 20.45 -3.09
CA VAL A 404 -14.38 21.86 -3.16
C VAL A 404 -15.49 22.75 -3.71
N GLN A 405 -16.15 22.33 -4.80
CA GLN A 405 -17.26 23.08 -5.39
C GLN A 405 -18.46 23.19 -4.44
N ASN A 406 -18.83 22.09 -3.78
CA ASN A 406 -19.93 22.09 -2.81
C ASN A 406 -19.61 22.96 -1.59
N ASN A 407 -18.38 22.91 -1.08
CA ASN A 407 -17.93 23.79 0.01
C ASN A 407 -17.99 25.26 -0.42
N TRP A 408 -17.50 25.59 -1.62
CA TRP A 408 -17.56 26.95 -2.15
C TRP A 408 -18.99 27.47 -2.33
N GLN A 409 -19.91 26.63 -2.83
CA GLN A 409 -21.33 26.98 -2.95
C GLN A 409 -21.96 27.26 -1.59
N ARG A 410 -21.75 26.35 -0.62
CA ARG A 410 -22.25 26.52 0.75
C ARG A 410 -21.71 27.79 1.42
N ASP A 411 -20.41 28.04 1.29
CA ASP A 411 -19.77 29.23 1.88
C ASP A 411 -20.30 30.51 1.22
N GLY A 412 -20.59 30.47 -0.09
CA GLY A 412 -21.24 31.56 -0.82
C GLY A 412 -22.67 31.83 -0.32
N GLU A 413 -23.49 30.79 -0.17
CA GLU A 413 -24.85 30.89 0.38
C GLU A 413 -24.84 31.44 1.81
N GLU A 414 -23.88 31.04 2.64
CA GLU A 414 -23.73 31.56 4.00
C GLU A 414 -23.36 33.04 4.01
N LEU A 415 -22.44 33.47 3.13
CA LEU A 415 -22.07 34.89 2.98
C LEU A 415 -23.23 35.73 2.45
N GLU A 416 -24.03 35.22 1.51
CA GLU A 416 -25.24 35.90 1.04
C GLU A 416 -26.30 36.02 2.13
N ALA A 417 -26.51 34.96 2.92
CA ALA A 417 -27.41 34.99 4.07
C ALA A 417 -26.92 35.98 5.14
N GLU A 418 -25.60 36.04 5.40
CA GLU A 418 -25.02 37.03 6.31
C GLU A 418 -25.20 38.46 5.78
N ARG A 419 -25.01 38.67 4.47
CA ARG A 419 -25.22 39.95 3.81
C ARG A 419 -26.67 40.40 3.97
N ALA A 420 -27.63 39.53 3.66
CA ALA A 420 -29.06 39.84 3.78
C ALA A 420 -29.45 40.21 5.22
N ARG A 421 -28.90 39.50 6.22
CA ARG A 421 -29.08 39.85 7.64
C ARG A 421 -28.48 41.22 7.97
N ALA A 422 -27.26 41.51 7.51
CA ALA A 422 -26.60 42.80 7.72
C ALA A 422 -27.35 43.96 7.05
N GLU A 423 -27.82 43.77 5.82
CA GLU A 423 -28.67 44.74 5.10
C GLU A 423 -29.99 44.98 5.86
N GLY A 424 -30.64 43.92 6.37
CA GLY A 424 -31.84 44.02 7.19
C GLY A 424 -31.63 44.85 8.46
N TYR A 425 -30.50 44.68 9.16
CA TYR A 425 -30.15 45.51 10.31
C TYR A 425 -29.95 46.98 9.92
N VAL A 426 -29.19 47.24 8.86
CA VAL A 426 -28.96 48.61 8.35
C VAL A 426 -30.29 49.29 7.97
N LEU A 427 -31.18 48.56 7.29
CA LEU A 427 -32.51 49.05 6.93
C LEU A 427 -33.36 49.33 8.18
N GLY A 428 -33.34 48.45 9.17
CA GLY A 428 -34.02 48.65 10.45
C GLY A 428 -33.57 49.92 11.18
N TYR A 429 -32.26 50.19 11.23
CA TYR A 429 -31.72 51.43 11.79
C TYR A 429 -32.10 52.66 10.97
N LYS A 430 -32.06 52.56 9.63
CA LYS A 430 -32.46 53.65 8.72
C LYS A 430 -33.93 54.03 8.90
N ASN A 431 -34.81 53.04 9.02
CA ASN A 431 -36.25 53.25 9.21
C ASN A 431 -36.59 53.84 10.59
N ALA A 432 -35.74 53.62 11.60
CA ALA A 432 -35.91 54.16 12.94
C ALA A 432 -35.42 55.61 13.11
N GLY A 433 -34.92 56.24 12.04
CA GLY A 433 -34.51 57.65 12.01
C GLY A 433 -32.99 57.89 11.94
N VAL A 434 -32.61 59.07 11.45
CA VAL A 434 -31.20 59.43 11.13
C VAL A 434 -30.28 59.35 12.35
N GLY A 435 -30.73 59.79 13.54
CA GLY A 435 -29.92 59.70 14.75
C GLY A 435 -29.61 58.26 15.19
N ARG A 436 -30.41 57.27 14.75
CA ARG A 436 -30.20 55.86 15.11
C ARG A 436 -29.20 55.16 14.19
N ILE A 437 -29.09 55.57 12.92
CA ILE A 437 -28.06 55.04 12.01
C ILE A 437 -26.67 55.60 12.35
N GLU A 438 -26.60 56.84 12.83
CA GLU A 438 -25.37 57.48 13.31
C GLU A 438 -24.94 56.97 14.69
N SER A 439 -25.83 56.28 15.41
CA SER A 439 -25.47 55.64 16.67
C SER A 439 -24.35 54.61 16.48
N ASN A 440 -23.58 54.35 17.55
CA ASN A 440 -22.54 53.32 17.55
C ASN A 440 -23.05 51.95 17.07
N ALA A 441 -24.32 51.62 17.32
CA ALA A 441 -24.92 50.37 16.87
C ALA A 441 -25.21 50.37 15.36
N GLY A 442 -25.69 51.49 14.80
CA GLY A 442 -25.90 51.67 13.37
C GLY A 442 -24.61 51.65 12.56
N LEU A 443 -23.56 52.34 13.05
CA LEU A 443 -22.23 52.30 12.44
C LEU A 443 -21.61 50.90 12.44
N ARG A 444 -21.80 50.11 13.51
CA ARG A 444 -21.37 48.69 13.54
C ARG A 444 -22.09 47.85 12.50
N ALA A 445 -23.40 48.05 12.31
CA ALA A 445 -24.16 47.35 11.29
C ALA A 445 -23.67 47.69 9.88
N LEU A 446 -23.34 48.96 9.62
CA LEU A 446 -22.74 49.40 8.34
C LEU A 446 -21.36 48.78 8.09
N ARG A 447 -20.47 48.77 9.09
CA ARG A 447 -19.15 48.11 8.96
C ARG A 447 -19.30 46.62 8.68
N ARG A 448 -20.19 45.94 9.41
CA ARG A 448 -20.46 44.51 9.17
C ARG A 448 -20.96 44.27 7.75
N LEU A 449 -21.85 45.12 7.24
CA LEU A 449 -22.31 45.01 5.85
C LEU A 449 -21.15 45.19 4.86
N GLN A 450 -20.30 46.19 5.06
CA GLN A 450 -19.11 46.42 4.22
C GLN A 450 -18.14 45.24 4.28
N ASP A 451 -17.88 44.69 5.46
CA ASP A 451 -17.01 43.54 5.66
C ASP A 451 -17.53 42.30 4.91
N VAL A 452 -18.83 42.03 5.00
CA VAL A 452 -19.46 40.91 4.29
C VAL A 452 -19.46 41.14 2.78
N GLN A 453 -19.74 42.36 2.31
CA GLN A 453 -19.65 42.71 0.89
C GLN A 453 -18.23 42.51 0.35
N LYS A 454 -17.22 42.88 1.13
CA LYS A 454 -15.82 42.64 0.81
C LYS A 454 -15.52 41.14 0.72
N LYS A 455 -15.93 40.34 1.72
CA LYS A 455 -15.78 38.87 1.69
C LYS A 455 -16.46 38.24 0.47
N LEU A 456 -17.66 38.71 0.10
CA LEU A 456 -18.37 38.23 -1.07
C LEU A 456 -17.64 38.58 -2.37
N ALA A 457 -17.06 39.78 -2.46
CA ALA A 457 -16.22 40.18 -3.59
C ALA A 457 -14.92 39.36 -3.66
N ASP A 458 -14.35 38.98 -2.51
CA ASP A 458 -13.17 38.13 -2.40
C ASP A 458 -13.48 36.63 -2.59
N HIS A 459 -14.75 36.22 -2.57
CA HIS A 459 -15.23 34.83 -2.73
C HIS A 459 -15.15 34.35 -4.19
N LYS A 460 -13.91 34.18 -4.67
CA LYS A 460 -13.64 33.76 -6.05
C LYS A 460 -14.02 32.29 -6.29
N PRO A 461 -14.50 31.93 -7.49
CA PRO A 461 -14.83 30.55 -7.80
C PRO A 461 -13.58 29.65 -7.81
N PRO A 462 -13.72 28.35 -7.53
CA PRO A 462 -12.58 27.46 -7.36
C PRO A 462 -11.62 27.38 -8.55
N GLY A 463 -12.08 27.62 -9.78
CA GLY A 463 -11.22 27.64 -10.98
C GLY A 463 -10.05 28.63 -10.89
N TYR A 464 -10.20 29.73 -10.14
CA TYR A 464 -9.12 30.71 -9.95
C TYR A 464 -8.12 30.30 -8.87
N THR A 465 -8.58 29.57 -7.85
CA THR A 465 -7.80 29.26 -6.65
C THR A 465 -7.23 27.83 -6.66
N HIS A 466 -7.82 26.93 -7.44
CA HIS A 466 -7.47 25.52 -7.49
C HIS A 466 -7.08 25.09 -8.91
N GLN A 467 -6.29 24.02 -9.01
CA GLN A 467 -5.92 23.39 -10.27
C GLN A 467 -5.77 21.87 -10.09
N ALA A 468 -5.89 21.13 -11.19
CA ALA A 468 -5.57 19.70 -11.17
C ALA A 468 -4.06 19.52 -10.93
N SER A 469 -3.70 18.81 -9.86
CA SER A 469 -2.30 18.55 -9.49
C SER A 469 -2.08 17.08 -9.16
N VAL A 470 -0.83 16.61 -9.29
CA VAL A 470 -0.45 15.22 -8.97
C VAL A 470 -0.63 14.97 -7.47
N LYS A 471 -1.55 14.06 -7.11
CA LYS A 471 -1.72 13.53 -5.75
C LYS A 471 -0.73 12.40 -5.48
N ILE A 472 -0.64 11.44 -6.40
CA ILE A 472 0.28 10.29 -6.32
C ILE A 472 0.95 10.10 -7.67
N ALA A 473 2.28 10.23 -7.71
CA ALA A 473 3.13 9.89 -8.84
C ALA A 473 3.30 8.36 -8.90
N ILE A 474 2.83 7.74 -9.98
CA ILE A 474 2.81 6.28 -10.13
C ILE A 474 3.89 5.81 -11.11
N TRP A 475 4.01 6.49 -12.26
CA TRP A 475 4.88 6.05 -13.35
C TRP A 475 5.56 7.23 -14.06
N PRO A 476 6.86 7.15 -14.39
CA PRO A 476 7.57 8.23 -15.04
C PRO A 476 7.31 8.32 -16.55
N ILE A 477 7.67 9.47 -17.11
CA ILE A 477 7.80 9.66 -18.56
C ILE A 477 9.09 9.01 -19.00
N THR A 478 9.06 8.17 -20.04
CA THR A 478 10.28 7.62 -20.64
C THR A 478 10.29 7.95 -22.12
N LYS A 479 11.32 8.70 -22.54
CA LYS A 479 11.54 9.07 -23.95
C LYS A 479 12.82 8.41 -24.46
N ARG A 480 12.78 7.95 -25.69
CA ARG A 480 13.91 7.38 -26.42
C ARG A 480 14.34 8.34 -27.52
N TYR A 481 15.63 8.59 -27.61
CA TYR A 481 16.24 9.52 -28.55
C TYR A 481 17.29 8.82 -29.41
N TRP A 482 17.29 9.12 -30.70
CA TRP A 482 18.35 8.70 -31.62
C TRP A 482 18.64 9.79 -32.65
N ALA A 483 19.82 9.74 -33.27
CA ALA A 483 20.18 10.66 -34.33
C ALA A 483 19.20 10.49 -35.51
N GLY A 484 18.60 11.58 -35.94
CA GLY A 484 17.67 11.63 -37.07
C GLY A 484 18.40 11.48 -38.40
N ASN A 485 17.71 10.91 -39.40
CA ASN A 485 18.28 10.64 -40.73
C ASN A 485 18.01 11.77 -41.76
N SER A 486 17.78 13.02 -41.31
CA SER A 486 17.40 14.16 -42.19
C SER A 486 16.22 13.89 -43.15
N LYS A 487 15.36 12.90 -42.86
CA LYS A 487 14.15 12.61 -43.67
C LYS A 487 12.95 13.45 -43.23
N PRO A 488 12.04 13.84 -44.15
CA PRO A 488 10.86 14.64 -43.82
C PRO A 488 9.92 13.85 -42.90
N GLY A 489 9.53 14.43 -41.76
CA GLY A 489 8.65 13.82 -40.76
C GLY A 489 9.34 13.42 -39.44
N GLY A 490 10.63 13.70 -39.28
CA GLY A 490 11.25 13.83 -37.95
C GLY A 490 11.27 15.31 -37.57
N ASP A 491 10.72 15.67 -36.42
CA ASP A 491 10.71 17.06 -35.97
C ASP A 491 12.14 17.62 -35.92
N MET A 492 12.27 18.80 -36.53
CA MET A 492 13.34 19.79 -36.57
C MET A 492 14.64 19.42 -35.80
N ASP A 493 15.79 19.55 -36.48
CA ASP A 493 17.17 19.48 -35.92
C ASP A 493 17.88 18.12 -35.86
N GLY A 494 17.47 17.14 -36.68
CA GLY A 494 18.29 15.93 -36.86
C GLY A 494 18.32 15.01 -35.63
N GLN A 495 17.30 15.08 -34.76
CA GLN A 495 17.06 14.18 -33.64
C GLN A 495 15.66 13.56 -33.80
N SER A 496 15.52 12.26 -33.52
CA SER A 496 14.22 11.58 -33.50
C SER A 496 13.88 11.17 -32.07
N VAL A 497 12.63 11.42 -31.68
CA VAL A 497 12.10 11.17 -30.33
C VAL A 497 10.95 10.18 -30.39
N PHE A 498 10.92 9.23 -29.46
CA PHE A 498 9.79 8.33 -29.27
C PHE A 498 9.41 8.25 -27.80
N ASP A 499 8.14 8.51 -27.52
CA ASP A 499 7.58 8.33 -26.18
C ASP A 499 7.33 6.85 -25.92
N VAL A 500 8.18 6.26 -25.09
CA VAL A 500 8.05 4.86 -24.66
C VAL A 500 6.89 4.74 -23.67
N THR A 501 6.83 5.66 -22.71
CA THR A 501 5.76 5.73 -21.69
C THR A 501 5.36 7.17 -21.43
N THR A 502 4.05 7.42 -21.27
CA THR A 502 3.55 8.66 -20.68
C THR A 502 3.61 8.58 -19.16
N ALA A 503 3.53 9.72 -18.49
CA ALA A 503 3.53 9.78 -17.04
C ALA A 503 2.21 9.28 -16.49
N GLY A 504 2.25 8.41 -15.49
CA GLY A 504 1.06 7.92 -14.80
C GLY A 504 0.90 8.56 -13.44
N ALA A 505 -0.25 9.17 -13.15
CA ALA A 505 -0.52 9.74 -11.83
C ALA A 505 -1.99 9.69 -11.43
N ILE A 506 -2.24 9.82 -10.12
CA ILE A 506 -3.54 10.16 -9.57
C ILE A 506 -3.56 11.66 -9.35
N PHE A 507 -4.64 12.31 -9.78
CA PHE A 507 -4.82 13.74 -9.63
C PHE A 507 -5.82 14.09 -8.53
N TYR A 508 -5.71 15.31 -8.03
CA TYR A 508 -6.68 15.92 -7.11
C TYR A 508 -6.80 17.42 -7.40
N TYR A 509 -7.80 18.06 -6.81
CA TYR A 509 -8.08 19.48 -7.04
C TYR A 509 -7.41 20.32 -5.96
N LYS A 510 -6.17 20.73 -6.23
CA LYS A 510 -5.25 21.37 -5.28
C LYS A 510 -5.37 22.89 -5.34
N GLU A 511 -5.39 23.53 -4.18
CA GLU A 511 -5.26 24.98 -4.05
C GLU A 511 -3.83 25.44 -4.40
N LYS A 512 -3.67 26.41 -5.31
CA LYS A 512 -2.39 26.72 -5.99
C LYS A 512 -1.23 27.08 -5.05
N ASP A 513 -1.52 27.77 -3.95
CA ASP A 513 -0.50 28.32 -3.04
C ASP A 513 -0.54 27.70 -1.63
N ARG A 514 -1.34 26.66 -1.42
CA ARG A 514 -1.49 26.07 -0.09
C ARG A 514 -0.30 25.17 0.24
N PRO A 515 0.44 25.45 1.33
CA PRO A 515 1.52 24.58 1.75
C PRO A 515 0.97 23.22 2.15
N VAL A 516 1.71 22.18 1.80
CA VAL A 516 1.38 20.80 2.12
C VAL A 516 2.00 20.43 3.46
N GLU A 517 1.20 19.79 4.33
CA GLU A 517 1.70 19.24 5.59
C GLU A 517 2.67 18.07 5.32
N PRO A 518 3.93 18.13 5.80
CA PRO A 518 4.88 17.03 5.67
C PRO A 518 4.39 15.77 6.39
N LEU A 519 4.64 14.59 5.79
CA LEU A 519 4.17 13.32 6.34
C LEU A 519 4.84 13.02 7.68
N LEU A 520 6.13 13.30 7.81
CA LEU A 520 6.86 13.04 9.06
C LEU A 520 6.28 13.82 10.25
N GLU A 521 5.88 15.07 10.02
CA GLU A 521 5.24 15.91 11.04
C GLU A 521 3.86 15.35 11.41
N PHE A 522 3.04 15.04 10.40
CA PHE A 522 1.74 14.40 10.57
C PHE A 522 1.84 13.10 11.40
N VAL A 523 2.77 12.21 11.06
CA VAL A 523 3.00 10.93 11.76
C VAL A 523 3.46 11.16 13.20
N ALA A 524 4.36 12.12 13.43
CA ALA A 524 4.82 12.47 14.77
C ALA A 524 3.66 12.99 15.65
N GLN A 525 2.80 13.83 15.08
CA GLN A 525 1.61 14.34 15.75
C GLN A 525 0.63 13.21 16.09
N LYS A 526 0.39 12.28 15.15
CA LYS A 526 -0.44 11.08 15.37
C LYS A 526 0.11 10.20 16.49
N LYS A 527 1.39 9.84 16.44
CA LYS A 527 2.04 9.03 17.49
C LYS A 527 1.93 9.68 18.86
N LYS A 528 2.07 11.00 18.95
CA LYS A 528 1.87 11.76 20.20
C LYS A 528 0.43 11.69 20.69
N LYS A 529 -0.56 11.81 19.79
CA LYS A 529 -2.00 11.73 20.13
C LYS A 529 -2.39 10.34 20.62
N LEU A 530 -1.95 9.28 19.93
CA LEU A 530 -2.11 7.89 20.34
C LEU A 530 -1.42 7.59 21.66
N GLY A 531 -0.18 8.02 21.83
CA GLY A 531 0.58 7.84 23.07
C GLY A 531 -0.13 8.49 24.27
N ARG A 532 -0.77 9.64 24.08
CA ARG A 532 -1.62 10.28 25.09
C ARG A 532 -2.89 9.48 25.39
N ARG A 533 -3.59 8.97 24.36
CA ARG A 533 -4.78 8.11 24.54
C ARG A 533 -4.43 6.83 25.29
N TYR A 534 -3.37 6.15 24.88
CA TYR A 534 -2.89 4.92 25.52
C TYR A 534 -2.45 5.17 26.96
N ARG A 535 -1.73 6.28 27.23
CA ARG A 535 -1.36 6.65 28.60
C ARG A 535 -2.58 6.86 29.47
N ARG A 536 -3.58 7.62 29.01
CA ARG A 536 -4.86 7.79 29.73
C ARG A 536 -5.58 6.47 29.98
N ALA A 537 -5.62 5.58 28.99
CA ALA A 537 -6.23 4.26 29.16
C ALA A 537 -5.46 3.39 30.16
N LYS A 538 -4.12 3.41 30.10
CA LYS A 538 -3.24 2.72 31.06
C LYS A 538 -3.41 3.28 32.48
N ASP A 539 -3.46 4.60 32.62
CA ASP A 539 -3.65 5.28 33.92
C ASP A 539 -5.03 4.94 34.48
N LEU A 540 -6.08 4.93 33.65
CA LEU A 540 -7.42 4.51 34.04
C LEU A 540 -7.45 3.04 34.47
N LEU A 541 -6.80 2.14 33.73
CA LEU A 541 -6.66 0.73 34.10
C LEU A 541 -5.85 0.55 35.40
N ALA A 542 -4.81 1.35 35.62
CA ALA A 542 -4.04 1.33 36.84
C ALA A 542 -4.85 1.82 38.05
N VAL A 543 -5.66 2.88 37.88
CA VAL A 543 -6.59 3.37 38.91
C VAL A 543 -7.65 2.32 39.21
N LEU A 544 -8.26 1.70 38.19
CA LEU A 544 -9.20 0.60 38.38
C LEU A 544 -8.54 -0.59 39.09
N GLY A 545 -7.30 -0.91 38.74
CA GLY A 545 -6.49 -1.92 39.41
C GLY A 545 -6.29 -1.60 40.90
N LEU A 546 -5.87 -0.38 41.24
CA LEU A 546 -5.69 0.06 42.62
C LEU A 546 -7.00 0.05 43.42
N LEU A 547 -8.09 0.53 42.82
CA LEU A 547 -9.42 0.50 43.45
C LEU A 547 -9.88 -0.93 43.71
N SER A 548 -9.67 -1.84 42.75
CA SER A 548 -10.01 -3.26 42.91
C SER A 548 -9.18 -3.93 44.02
N LEU A 549 -7.91 -3.55 44.16
CA LEU A 549 -7.01 -4.08 45.18
C LEU A 549 -7.35 -3.54 46.58
N GLY A 550 -7.75 -2.26 46.67
CA GLY A 550 -8.29 -1.67 47.90
C GLY A 550 -9.60 -2.33 48.34
N ALA A 551 -10.54 -2.54 47.42
CA ALA A 551 -11.78 -3.25 47.70
C ALA A 551 -11.52 -4.70 48.17
N LEU A 552 -10.57 -5.39 47.53
CA LEU A 552 -10.15 -6.73 47.90
C LEU A 552 -9.56 -6.79 49.31
N ALA A 553 -8.73 -5.81 49.69
CA ALA A 553 -8.15 -5.71 51.04
C ALA A 553 -9.22 -5.45 52.11
N VAL A 554 -10.19 -4.57 51.84
CA VAL A 554 -11.33 -4.30 52.75
C VAL A 554 -12.19 -5.55 52.92
N LEU A 555 -12.49 -6.27 51.84
CA LEU A 555 -13.28 -7.51 51.89
C LEU A 555 -12.55 -8.63 52.67
N LEU A 556 -11.24 -8.77 52.48
CA LEU A 556 -10.39 -9.68 53.25
C LEU A 556 -10.44 -9.37 54.75
N TYR A 557 -10.36 -8.08 55.10
CA TYR A 557 -10.33 -7.63 56.49
C TYR A 557 -11.68 -7.77 57.19
N VAL A 558 -12.79 -7.43 56.51
CA VAL A 558 -14.12 -7.35 57.12
C VAL A 558 -14.84 -8.70 57.15
N PHE A 559 -14.72 -9.51 56.09
CA PHE A 559 -15.59 -10.69 55.91
C PHE A 559 -14.84 -12.03 55.91
N GLY A 560 -13.51 -12.01 56.05
CA GLY A 560 -12.68 -13.21 56.06
C GLY A 560 -12.58 -13.92 54.70
N GLY A 561 -11.75 -14.96 54.62
CA GLY A 561 -11.37 -15.61 53.35
C GLY A 561 -12.54 -16.23 52.56
N ALA A 562 -13.61 -16.66 53.24
CA ALA A 562 -14.77 -17.28 52.57
C ALA A 562 -15.58 -16.28 51.74
N ALA A 563 -15.79 -15.06 52.24
CA ALA A 563 -16.50 -14.02 51.51
C ALA A 563 -15.67 -13.45 50.34
N LEU A 564 -14.34 -13.45 50.46
CA LEU A 564 -13.43 -13.07 49.38
C LEU A 564 -13.61 -13.97 48.15
N VAL A 565 -13.70 -15.28 48.36
CA VAL A 565 -13.87 -16.25 47.27
C VAL A 565 -15.23 -16.06 46.57
N ALA A 566 -16.29 -15.83 47.33
CA ALA A 566 -17.62 -15.52 46.79
C ALA A 566 -17.64 -14.19 46.01
N TRP A 567 -16.95 -13.16 46.50
CA TRP A 567 -16.83 -11.90 45.78
C TRP A 567 -15.99 -12.03 44.51
N LEU A 568 -14.83 -12.70 44.55
CA LEU A 568 -13.97 -12.90 43.37
C LEU A 568 -14.68 -13.68 42.27
N THR A 569 -15.42 -14.73 42.63
CA THR A 569 -16.23 -15.50 41.67
C THR A 569 -17.34 -14.65 41.06
N SER A 570 -18.06 -13.86 41.86
CA SER A 570 -19.07 -12.92 41.35
C SER A 570 -18.46 -11.82 40.49
N PHE A 571 -17.31 -11.27 40.86
CA PHE A 571 -16.60 -10.22 40.13
C PHE A 571 -16.05 -10.72 38.78
N VAL A 572 -15.50 -11.93 38.73
CA VAL A 572 -15.08 -12.56 37.47
C VAL A 572 -16.27 -12.79 36.57
N VAL A 573 -17.40 -13.27 37.11
CA VAL A 573 -18.65 -13.41 36.33
C VAL A 573 -19.12 -12.05 35.81
N ALA A 574 -19.15 -11.02 36.65
CA ALA A 574 -19.55 -9.66 36.26
C ALA A 574 -18.62 -9.06 35.19
N ILE A 575 -17.29 -9.26 35.29
CA ILE A 575 -16.35 -8.85 34.24
C ILE A 575 -16.60 -9.62 32.95
N THR A 576 -16.83 -10.93 33.02
CA THR A 576 -17.09 -11.71 31.81
C THR A 576 -18.41 -11.31 31.15
N GLU A 577 -19.45 -11.01 31.92
CA GLU A 577 -20.71 -10.48 31.39
C GLU A 577 -20.56 -9.06 30.86
N PHE A 578 -19.84 -8.17 31.55
CA PHE A 578 -19.55 -6.82 31.06
C PHE A 578 -18.72 -6.83 29.77
N LEU A 579 -17.74 -7.74 29.65
CA LEU A 579 -16.95 -7.92 28.42
C LEU A 579 -17.81 -8.52 27.30
N LYS A 580 -18.68 -9.50 27.59
CA LYS A 580 -19.64 -10.02 26.62
C LYS A 580 -20.61 -8.93 26.16
N GLU A 581 -21.13 -8.12 27.08
CA GLU A 581 -22.07 -7.05 26.79
C GLU A 581 -21.39 -5.89 26.06
N SER A 582 -20.16 -5.52 26.39
CA SER A 582 -19.37 -4.56 25.61
C SER A 582 -19.07 -5.08 24.20
N MET A 583 -18.75 -6.37 24.06
CA MET A 583 -18.58 -6.99 22.74
C MET A 583 -19.91 -7.08 21.96
N ALA A 584 -21.03 -7.34 22.64
CA ALA A 584 -22.37 -7.37 22.06
C ALA A 584 -22.80 -5.97 21.62
N ARG A 585 -22.65 -4.94 22.48
CA ARG A 585 -22.90 -3.54 22.13
C ARG A 585 -21.96 -3.06 21.03
N GLY A 586 -20.68 -3.43 21.04
CA GLY A 586 -19.75 -3.13 19.94
C GLY A 586 -20.22 -3.76 18.63
N ARG A 587 -20.72 -4.99 18.68
CA ARG A 587 -21.28 -5.71 17.52
C ARG A 587 -22.63 -5.13 17.07
N GLU A 588 -23.48 -4.71 17.99
CA GLU A 588 -24.76 -4.04 17.71
C GLU A 588 -24.57 -2.62 17.20
N THR A 589 -23.56 -1.89 17.68
CA THR A 589 -23.22 -0.54 17.17
C THR A 589 -22.60 -0.65 15.78
N ALA A 590 -21.78 -1.68 15.52
CA ALA A 590 -21.29 -1.98 14.18
C ALA A 590 -22.42 -2.46 13.25
N SER A 591 -23.36 -3.27 13.75
CA SER A 591 -24.53 -3.76 13.01
C SER A 591 -25.56 -2.66 12.77
N SER A 592 -25.75 -1.72 13.70
CA SER A 592 -26.66 -0.58 13.56
C SER A 592 -26.06 0.49 12.66
N ALA A 593 -24.75 0.76 12.73
CA ALA A 593 -24.05 1.58 11.74
C ALA A 593 -24.15 0.96 10.33
N TYR A 594 -24.11 -0.38 10.23
CA TYR A 594 -24.30 -1.11 8.97
C TYR A 594 -25.75 -1.06 8.47
N GLN A 595 -26.74 -1.22 9.36
CA GLN A 595 -28.16 -1.11 9.00
C GLN A 595 -28.57 0.34 8.65
N TYR A 596 -27.99 1.35 9.31
CA TYR A 596 -28.24 2.76 9.03
C TYR A 596 -27.67 3.17 7.68
N THR A 597 -26.43 2.76 7.35
CA THR A 597 -25.80 3.04 6.05
C THR A 597 -26.45 2.31 4.87
N VAL A 598 -26.90 1.07 5.08
CA VAL A 598 -27.63 0.32 4.05
C VAL A 598 -29.06 0.84 3.88
N ARG A 599 -29.76 1.23 4.96
CA ARG A 599 -31.14 1.73 4.90
C ARG A 599 -31.26 3.15 4.35
N GLU A 600 -30.37 4.07 4.72
CA GLU A 600 -30.32 5.40 4.09
C GLU A 600 -29.89 5.34 2.61
N GLY A 601 -28.97 4.42 2.26
CA GLY A 601 -28.59 4.18 0.87
C GLY A 601 -29.75 3.60 0.03
N PHE A 602 -30.59 2.76 0.62
CA PHE A 602 -31.74 2.16 -0.05
C PHE A 602 -32.97 3.09 -0.10
N GLU A 603 -33.23 3.88 0.94
CA GLU A 603 -34.32 4.87 0.94
C GLU A 603 -34.01 6.07 0.02
N LYS A 604 -32.74 6.50 -0.09
CA LYS A 604 -32.30 7.46 -1.12
C LYS A 604 -32.27 6.87 -2.53
N GLY A 605 -32.09 5.56 -2.67
CA GLY A 605 -32.16 4.84 -3.95
C GLY A 605 -33.60 4.61 -4.42
N ALA A 606 -34.50 4.25 -3.51
CA ALA A 606 -35.91 3.99 -3.79
C ALA A 606 -36.71 5.27 -4.07
N SER A 607 -36.46 6.35 -3.32
CA SER A 607 -37.09 7.66 -3.58
C SER A 607 -36.62 8.32 -4.89
N LYS A 608 -35.44 7.96 -5.41
CA LYS A 608 -34.98 8.35 -6.75
C LYS A 608 -35.54 7.47 -7.88
N ALA A 609 -35.93 6.23 -7.58
CA ALA A 609 -36.45 5.27 -8.56
C ALA A 609 -37.98 5.40 -8.79
N GLU A 610 -38.74 5.97 -7.83
CA GLU A 610 -40.17 6.26 -8.01
C GLU A 610 -40.46 7.34 -9.08
N GLY A 611 -39.45 8.11 -9.50
CA GLY A 611 -39.58 9.05 -10.61
C GLY A 611 -39.46 8.41 -12.01
N PHE A 612 -39.14 7.12 -12.11
CA PHE A 612 -38.87 6.44 -13.38
C PHE A 612 -39.35 4.99 -13.33
N ALA A 613 -40.60 4.72 -13.71
CA ALA A 613 -41.05 3.34 -13.89
C ALA A 613 -41.99 3.15 -15.08
N GLY A 614 -41.57 2.25 -15.98
CA GLY A 614 -42.44 1.43 -16.81
C GLY A 614 -42.11 -0.06 -16.61
N ASP A 615 -43.17 -0.85 -16.42
CA ASP A 615 -43.44 -2.31 -16.45
C ASP A 615 -42.37 -3.42 -16.25
N THR A 616 -41.08 -3.12 -16.34
CA THR A 616 -40.01 -4.12 -16.20
C THR A 616 -39.76 -4.52 -14.73
N TYR A 617 -40.19 -3.66 -13.79
CA TYR A 617 -39.91 -3.80 -12.35
C TYR A 617 -40.80 -4.85 -11.65
N SER A 618 -42.05 -5.03 -12.09
CA SER A 618 -43.01 -5.95 -11.45
C SER A 618 -42.55 -7.42 -11.51
N LYS A 619 -41.94 -7.83 -12.62
CA LYS A 619 -41.38 -9.18 -12.84
C LYS A 619 -40.12 -9.44 -12.01
N LEU A 620 -39.31 -8.42 -11.72
CA LEU A 620 -38.12 -8.55 -10.87
C LEU A 620 -38.49 -8.64 -9.39
N THR A 621 -39.53 -7.93 -8.94
CA THR A 621 -39.99 -7.98 -7.55
C THR A 621 -40.64 -9.31 -7.15
N ALA A 622 -41.31 -10.02 -8.07
CA ALA A 622 -41.87 -11.35 -7.80
C ALA A 622 -40.77 -12.40 -7.54
N LYS A 623 -39.68 -12.35 -8.31
CA LYS A 623 -38.53 -13.27 -8.18
C LYS A 623 -37.70 -13.00 -6.92
N ALA A 624 -37.63 -11.74 -6.49
CA ALA A 624 -36.99 -11.34 -5.23
C ALA A 624 -37.80 -11.76 -3.99
N LYS A 625 -39.14 -11.78 -4.08
CA LYS A 625 -40.03 -12.20 -2.98
C LYS A 625 -39.91 -13.69 -2.66
N ASP A 626 -39.77 -14.54 -3.68
CA ASP A 626 -39.55 -15.98 -3.49
C ASP A 626 -38.15 -16.29 -2.93
N GLY A 627 -37.13 -15.52 -3.31
CA GLY A 627 -35.79 -15.59 -2.71
C GLY A 627 -35.76 -15.19 -1.24
N MET A 628 -36.58 -14.21 -0.84
CA MET A 628 -36.70 -13.78 0.57
C MET A 628 -37.37 -14.82 1.47
N LYS A 629 -38.35 -15.58 0.96
CA LYS A 629 -39.02 -16.63 1.76
C LYS A 629 -38.06 -17.76 2.11
N GLY A 630 -37.21 -18.18 1.17
CA GLY A 630 -36.13 -19.15 1.43
C GLY A 630 -35.07 -18.66 2.43
N GLY A 631 -34.80 -17.35 2.48
CA GLY A 631 -33.90 -16.75 3.47
C GLY A 631 -34.48 -16.73 4.89
N TYR A 632 -35.79 -16.50 5.02
CA TYR A 632 -36.48 -16.51 6.31
C TYR A 632 -36.59 -17.91 6.90
N ASP A 633 -36.85 -18.93 6.07
CA ASP A 633 -36.92 -20.33 6.51
C ASP A 633 -35.53 -20.86 6.92
N ALA A 634 -34.47 -20.44 6.22
CA ALA A 634 -33.08 -20.74 6.60
C ALA A 634 -32.67 -20.05 7.91
N TYR A 635 -33.14 -18.82 8.16
CA TYR A 635 -32.91 -18.10 9.40
C TYR A 635 -33.65 -18.75 10.59
N ALA A 636 -34.91 -19.17 10.39
CA ALA A 636 -35.69 -19.87 11.41
C ALA A 636 -35.09 -21.24 11.79
N SER A 637 -34.59 -21.98 10.79
CA SER A 637 -33.87 -23.24 11.01
C SER A 637 -32.54 -23.04 11.75
N GLY A 638 -31.79 -21.99 11.42
CA GLY A 638 -30.55 -21.62 12.12
C GLY A 638 -30.78 -21.21 13.58
N LYS A 639 -31.91 -20.56 13.87
CA LYS A 639 -32.29 -20.16 15.24
C LYS A 639 -32.60 -21.37 16.12
N SER A 640 -33.37 -22.34 15.62
CA SER A 640 -33.67 -23.59 16.36
C SER A 640 -32.39 -24.39 16.65
N GLN A 641 -31.48 -24.52 15.67
CA GLN A 641 -30.20 -25.21 15.88
C GLN A 641 -29.28 -24.49 16.89
N ALA A 642 -29.37 -23.16 16.97
CA ALA A 642 -28.65 -22.39 17.97
C ALA A 642 -29.22 -22.58 19.39
N GLU A 643 -30.54 -22.63 19.53
CA GLU A 643 -31.21 -22.88 20.82
C GLU A 643 -30.90 -24.28 21.38
N ASP A 644 -30.88 -25.31 20.51
CA ASP A 644 -30.47 -26.67 20.90
C ASP A 644 -28.99 -26.73 21.31
N ALA A 645 -28.10 -26.04 20.58
CA ALA A 645 -26.69 -25.96 20.92
C ALA A 645 -26.42 -25.22 22.24
N ILE A 646 -27.26 -24.24 22.60
CA ILE A 646 -27.21 -23.53 23.88
C ILE A 646 -27.66 -24.44 25.03
N GLY A 647 -28.73 -25.23 24.84
CA GLY A 647 -29.15 -26.24 25.82
C GLY A 647 -28.06 -27.28 26.11
N ASP A 648 -27.36 -27.72 25.06
CA ASP A 648 -26.28 -28.69 25.14
C ASP A 648 -24.98 -28.13 25.79
N ALA A 649 -24.76 -26.82 25.65
CA ALA A 649 -23.68 -26.11 26.34
C ALA A 649 -23.99 -25.88 27.82
N ALA A 650 -25.25 -25.57 28.16
CA ALA A 650 -25.70 -25.39 29.53
C ALA A 650 -25.62 -26.69 30.35
N SER A 651 -25.95 -27.83 29.76
CA SER A 651 -25.83 -29.15 30.42
C SER A 651 -24.36 -29.51 30.71
N LYS A 652 -23.43 -29.20 29.79
CA LYS A 652 -21.98 -29.42 29.96
C LYS A 652 -21.33 -28.43 30.93
N ALA A 653 -21.81 -27.19 31.00
CA ALA A 653 -21.37 -26.24 32.03
C ALA A 653 -21.79 -26.71 33.43
N LYS A 654 -22.97 -27.31 33.57
CA LYS A 654 -23.47 -27.88 34.82
C LYS A 654 -22.64 -29.09 35.28
N SER A 655 -22.17 -29.94 34.36
CA SER A 655 -21.28 -31.05 34.69
C SER A 655 -19.86 -30.57 35.07
N ALA A 656 -19.32 -29.56 34.38
CA ALA A 656 -18.03 -28.95 34.72
C ALA A 656 -18.04 -28.26 36.09
N ALA A 657 -19.15 -27.62 36.46
CA ALA A 657 -19.34 -27.04 37.79
C ALA A 657 -19.33 -28.12 38.90
N GLY A 658 -19.87 -29.31 38.64
CA GLY A 658 -19.80 -30.45 39.55
C GLY A 658 -18.38 -30.97 39.77
N VAL A 659 -17.55 -30.98 38.73
CA VAL A 659 -16.13 -31.35 38.83
C VAL A 659 -15.34 -30.32 39.64
N TYR A 660 -15.61 -29.03 39.42
CA TYR A 660 -14.99 -27.96 40.21
C TYR A 660 -15.36 -28.07 41.70
N ALA A 661 -16.63 -28.33 42.02
CA ALA A 661 -17.09 -28.51 43.40
C ALA A 661 -16.31 -29.63 44.12
N GLN A 662 -16.12 -30.79 43.48
CA GLN A 662 -15.34 -31.91 44.02
C GLN A 662 -13.85 -31.57 44.22
N VAL A 663 -13.26 -30.77 43.33
CA VAL A 663 -11.86 -30.33 43.47
C VAL A 663 -11.72 -29.36 44.64
N THR A 664 -12.64 -28.41 44.82
CA THR A 664 -12.64 -27.50 45.97
C THR A 664 -12.81 -28.24 47.30
N GLU A 665 -13.63 -29.29 47.36
CA GLU A 665 -13.81 -30.10 48.58
C GLU A 665 -12.51 -30.82 48.94
N LYS A 666 -11.84 -31.46 47.97
CA LYS A 666 -10.53 -32.11 48.19
C LYS A 666 -9.43 -31.13 48.62
N VAL A 667 -9.44 -29.90 48.08
CA VAL A 667 -8.48 -28.86 48.48
C VAL A 667 -8.75 -28.41 49.93
N ARG A 668 -10.02 -28.25 50.31
CA ARG A 668 -10.42 -27.89 51.67
C ARG A 668 -9.94 -28.91 52.70
N ASP A 669 -10.19 -30.19 52.44
CA ASP A 669 -9.79 -31.28 53.34
C ASP A 669 -8.24 -31.37 53.48
N ALA A 670 -7.52 -31.11 52.39
CA ALA A 670 -6.05 -31.05 52.41
C ALA A 670 -5.53 -29.87 53.23
N THR A 671 -6.19 -28.70 53.17
CA THR A 671 -5.84 -27.53 53.99
C THR A 671 -6.15 -27.72 55.48
N GLU A 672 -7.25 -28.37 55.83
CA GLU A 672 -7.59 -28.67 57.24
C GLU A 672 -6.57 -29.64 57.85
N SER A 673 -6.18 -30.69 57.11
CA SER A 673 -5.14 -31.64 57.53
C SER A 673 -3.76 -30.97 57.72
N ALA A 674 -3.41 -30.01 56.85
CA ALA A 674 -2.18 -29.24 56.98
C ALA A 674 -2.21 -28.31 58.22
N GLY A 675 -3.37 -27.71 58.52
CA GLY A 675 -3.58 -26.86 59.69
C GLY A 675 -3.40 -27.60 61.03
N GLU A 676 -3.89 -28.84 61.13
CA GLU A 676 -3.72 -29.68 62.33
C GLU A 676 -2.25 -30.09 62.56
N LYS A 677 -1.50 -30.37 61.48
CA LYS A 677 -0.05 -30.65 61.57
C LYS A 677 0.77 -29.45 62.03
N ILE A 678 0.39 -28.24 61.62
CA ILE A 678 1.09 -27.01 62.01
C ILE A 678 0.80 -26.67 63.48
N THR A 679 -0.45 -26.78 63.91
CA THR A 679 -0.88 -26.48 65.29
C THR A 679 -0.32 -27.47 66.31
N SER A 680 -0.24 -28.77 65.98
CA SER A 680 0.42 -29.78 66.83
C SER A 680 1.93 -29.52 66.98
N LYS A 681 2.61 -29.12 65.90
CA LYS A 681 4.05 -28.76 65.92
C LYS A 681 4.32 -27.47 66.69
N ALA A 682 3.39 -26.51 66.66
CA ALA A 682 3.47 -25.28 67.47
C ALA A 682 3.29 -25.56 68.97
N LYS A 683 2.32 -26.41 69.35
CA LYS A 683 2.10 -26.83 70.74
C LYS A 683 3.31 -27.58 71.33
N SER A 684 3.96 -28.46 70.57
CA SER A 684 5.14 -29.18 71.07
C SER A 684 6.33 -28.25 71.31
N LYS A 685 6.58 -27.28 70.41
CA LYS A 685 7.62 -26.26 70.61
C LYS A 685 7.33 -25.36 71.79
N ALA A 686 6.08 -24.93 71.99
CA ALA A 686 5.69 -24.11 73.13
C ALA A 686 5.94 -24.83 74.47
N ARG A 687 5.66 -26.14 74.53
CA ARG A 687 5.94 -26.96 75.72
C ARG A 687 7.43 -27.06 76.02
N ILE A 688 8.27 -27.32 75.02
CA ILE A 688 9.74 -27.37 75.18
C ILE A 688 10.29 -26.02 75.67
N VAL A 689 9.75 -24.90 75.18
CA VAL A 689 10.13 -23.57 75.64
C VAL A 689 9.70 -23.35 77.09
N SER A 690 8.49 -23.77 77.48
CA SER A 690 8.03 -23.65 78.86
C SER A 690 8.86 -24.46 79.86
N GLU A 691 9.27 -25.69 79.49
CA GLU A 691 10.11 -26.57 80.32
C GLU A 691 11.56 -26.03 80.46
N ARG A 692 12.06 -25.32 79.44
CA ARG A 692 13.35 -24.61 79.51
C ARG A 692 13.30 -23.34 80.35
N VAL A 693 12.15 -22.68 80.43
CA VAL A 693 11.99 -21.46 81.24
C VAL A 693 11.82 -21.82 82.72
N THR A 694 11.10 -22.90 83.04
CA THR A 694 10.95 -23.36 84.43
C THR A 694 12.22 -23.98 85.01
N SER A 695 13.03 -24.69 84.22
CA SER A 695 14.33 -25.23 84.68
C SER A 695 15.39 -24.14 84.94
N LYS A 696 15.28 -22.98 84.30
CA LYS A 696 16.19 -21.83 84.49
C LYS A 696 15.83 -20.91 85.66
N ALA A 697 14.64 -21.09 86.25
CA ALA A 697 14.18 -20.33 87.41
C ALA A 697 14.39 -21.08 88.73
N ALA A 698 14.85 -22.34 88.69
CA ALA A 698 15.09 -23.20 89.85
C ALA A 698 16.59 -23.42 90.17
N THR A 699 17.47 -22.64 89.54
CA THR A 699 18.94 -22.55 89.76
C THR A 699 19.31 -21.10 89.88
#